data_AF-S7RJT1-F1
#
_entry.id   AF-S7RJT1-F1
#
_cell.length_a   1.000
_cell.length_b   1.000
_cell.length_c   1.000
_cell.angle_alpha   90.00
_cell.angle_beta   90.00
_cell.angle_gamma   90.00
#
_symmetry.space_group_name_H-M   'P 1'
#
loop_
_entity.id
_entity.type
_entity.pdbx_description
1 polymer ?
#
loop_
_entity_poly.entity_id
_entity_poly.type
_entity_poly.pdbx_seq_one_letter_code
_entity_poly.pdbx_strand_id
1 'polypeptide(L)'
;MEEDLDLEPISQQRPIAKLAHGLDRVLFDPGVHWLQEPRSQVYNFTPWLQNIPNVKDFAFERITGFVKSSRDEDLWGLARREDRGFAGSTSSLTGLLSHIYFLISGDREVDLSTCSRAFSNAPATFTPGQRMPASVMLNHRDGRYTIDSLSPFPGQSETNILTWLGHMLEKFLTASPSEFKKYLRSITPQHEEDPDDRREAYRYSKASLGLKNFGMVMRSQLDCVDKRLPGTGVFDLKTRAVLPIRMDRYNYEENSGYMIRSILGPRESFEKEYYDLVRSAFLKYSYQARIGNMDGILVAYHNTARIFGFQYMPLEDMEERLYGAPGRGERVFERCVSLLEVVLPEVTRCFPNQSVELMLEAQEGKGVLNIWVQPAGWNEEQDGPAPIVQLDVTARNPSLVRESKIKIRNAALILSTGSIRYSISHMALPDETVRRNRDAARERMFRAHSLPSGLDMGEMEDRWNNMFFGGEQASGQDKAPFNPSFFTEPDRFVQMLRKVARAGKEDLERMELAAHGKPKVVFGDYEPYEPLPRFAPADDIGDGAEGATRSEVSSPPSSHEGQLSSDRSSNVASGASPTPDLYRLDAAPGLEYASSGKAPVPHLTVQPHVVNLAPDFESATGEVNPESKLVPTSKLDTGSDRKQD
;
A
#
# COMPACT_ATOMS: atom_id res chain seq x y z
N MET A 1 7.36 35.57 7.70
CA MET A 1 6.75 34.49 8.49
C MET A 1 6.44 33.40 7.49
N GLU A 2 7.01 32.22 7.66
CA GLU A 2 6.46 31.05 6.99
C GLU A 2 5.06 30.82 7.57
N GLU A 3 4.08 30.52 6.73
CA GLU A 3 2.75 30.14 7.20
C GLU A 3 2.84 28.68 7.64
N ASP A 4 2.55 28.40 8.91
CA ASP A 4 2.52 27.03 9.40
C ASP A 4 1.50 26.23 8.59
N LEU A 5 1.96 25.16 7.93
CA LEU A 5 1.17 24.31 7.04
C LEU A 5 0.61 23.09 7.76
N ASP A 6 1.09 22.78 8.97
CA ASP A 6 0.56 21.68 9.78
C ASP A 6 -0.74 22.09 10.47
N LEU A 7 -1.62 21.11 10.68
CA LEU A 7 -2.95 21.33 11.22
C LEU A 7 -3.18 20.44 12.42
N GLU A 8 -3.35 21.06 13.59
CA GLU A 8 -3.71 20.37 14.83
C GLU A 8 -4.94 19.47 14.61
N PRO A 9 -4.86 18.14 14.91
CA PRO A 9 -5.98 17.21 14.81
C PRO A 9 -7.20 17.64 15.62
N ILE A 10 -8.37 17.14 15.24
CA ILE A 10 -9.62 17.37 15.98
C ILE A 10 -9.83 16.27 17.03
N SER A 11 -9.63 15.01 16.67
CA SER A 11 -9.68 13.87 17.60
C SER A 11 -8.31 13.51 18.17
N GLN A 12 -8.28 12.91 19.37
CA GLN A 12 -7.04 12.37 19.94
C GLN A 12 -6.53 11.17 19.13
N GLN A 13 -5.20 11.03 19.09
CA GLN A 13 -4.50 9.99 18.34
C GLN A 13 -3.63 9.10 19.24
N ARG A 14 -3.40 7.88 18.75
CA ARG A 14 -2.38 6.93 19.19
C ARG A 14 -0.98 7.50 18.91
N PRO A 15 0.05 7.11 19.70
CA PRO A 15 1.42 7.46 19.36
C PRO A 15 1.86 6.78 18.06
N ILE A 16 2.64 7.48 17.23
CA ILE A 16 3.29 6.88 16.05
C ILE A 16 4.15 5.70 16.52
N ALA A 17 4.06 4.56 15.81
CA ALA A 17 4.78 3.35 16.17
C ALA A 17 6.30 3.49 15.99
N LYS A 18 7.04 2.49 16.46
CA LYS A 18 8.49 2.37 16.29
C LYS A 18 8.83 1.02 15.68
N LEU A 19 10.01 0.95 15.05
CA LEU A 19 10.58 -0.32 14.62
C LEU A 19 10.93 -1.18 15.83
N ALA A 20 10.57 -2.46 15.74
CA ALA A 20 11.00 -3.50 16.66
C ALA A 20 12.27 -4.21 16.10
N HIS A 21 12.68 -5.31 16.73
CA HIS A 21 13.65 -6.28 16.17
C HIS A 21 15.07 -5.75 15.87
N GLY A 22 15.44 -4.56 16.35
CA GLY A 22 16.70 -3.89 16.01
C GLY A 22 16.77 -3.39 14.56
N LEU A 23 15.61 -3.17 13.92
CA LEU A 23 15.51 -2.66 12.55
C LEU A 23 15.90 -1.17 12.43
N ASP A 24 15.94 -0.44 13.54
CA ASP A 24 16.24 1.00 13.59
C ASP A 24 17.63 1.35 13.02
N ARG A 25 18.63 0.47 13.09
CA ARG A 25 19.94 0.71 12.46
C ARG A 25 19.88 0.85 10.93
N VAL A 26 18.86 0.27 10.28
CA VAL A 26 18.64 0.39 8.81
C VAL A 26 18.43 1.83 8.40
N LEU A 27 17.94 2.69 9.32
CA LEU A 27 17.71 4.11 9.10
C LEU A 27 19.00 4.94 9.02
N PHE A 28 20.13 4.42 9.53
CA PHE A 28 21.39 5.17 9.69
C PHE A 28 22.57 4.58 8.91
N ASP A 29 22.57 3.26 8.69
CA ASP A 29 23.58 2.58 7.87
C ASP A 29 23.14 2.55 6.39
N PRO A 30 23.84 3.23 5.46
CA PRO A 30 23.37 3.41 4.08
C PRO A 30 23.44 2.14 3.23
N GLY A 31 22.46 1.97 2.35
CA GLY A 31 22.36 0.84 1.41
C GLY A 31 21.41 -0.25 1.87
N VAL A 32 21.60 -1.47 1.35
CA VAL A 32 20.70 -2.60 1.60
C VAL A 32 21.29 -3.60 2.61
N HIS A 33 20.47 -3.94 3.60
CA HIS A 33 20.79 -4.79 4.73
C HIS A 33 20.20 -6.18 4.53
N TRP A 34 21.05 -7.20 4.35
CA TRP A 34 20.61 -8.59 4.41
C TRP A 34 19.96 -8.90 5.77
N LEU A 35 18.83 -9.62 5.77
CA LEU A 35 18.33 -10.25 6.99
C LEU A 35 19.28 -11.38 7.44
N GLN A 36 19.71 -12.18 6.48
CA GLN A 36 20.71 -13.24 6.64
C GLN A 36 21.70 -13.16 5.47
N GLU A 37 23.00 -13.06 5.76
CA GLU A 37 24.04 -12.91 4.72
C GLU A 37 24.27 -14.27 4.02
N PRO A 38 24.08 -14.37 2.70
CA PRO A 38 23.93 -15.66 2.01
C PRO A 38 25.18 -16.56 2.06
N ARG A 39 26.39 -16.00 2.12
CA ARG A 39 27.66 -16.75 2.12
C ARG A 39 28.04 -17.26 3.52
N SER A 40 27.89 -16.44 4.56
CA SER A 40 28.22 -16.82 5.95
C SER A 40 27.05 -17.49 6.69
N GLN A 41 25.82 -17.35 6.20
CA GLN A 41 24.58 -17.77 6.84
C GLN A 41 24.31 -17.11 8.21
N VAL A 42 25.09 -16.10 8.59
CA VAL A 42 24.87 -15.28 9.79
C VAL A 42 23.68 -14.35 9.56
N TYR A 43 22.82 -14.26 10.55
CA TYR A 43 21.69 -13.35 10.59
C TYR A 43 22.14 -11.99 11.12
N ASN A 44 21.77 -10.92 10.44
CA ASN A 44 22.00 -9.58 11.00
C ASN A 44 20.91 -9.25 12.03
N PHE A 45 19.63 -9.49 11.70
CA PHE A 45 18.48 -9.23 12.59
C PHE A 45 17.89 -10.56 13.08
N THR A 46 16.99 -10.53 14.08
CA THR A 46 16.40 -11.75 14.65
C THR A 46 15.82 -12.68 13.55
N PRO A 47 16.15 -13.98 13.57
CA PRO A 47 15.60 -14.93 12.59
C PRO A 47 14.07 -15.13 12.66
N TRP A 48 13.39 -14.53 13.64
CA TRP A 48 11.93 -14.35 13.66
C TRP A 48 11.42 -13.71 12.37
N LEU A 49 12.05 -12.62 11.93
CA LEU A 49 11.65 -11.84 10.75
C LEU A 49 11.75 -12.61 9.42
N GLN A 50 12.41 -13.78 9.41
CA GLN A 50 12.70 -14.49 8.18
C GLN A 50 11.47 -15.12 7.54
N ASN A 51 10.56 -15.67 8.35
CA ASN A 51 9.41 -16.42 7.86
C ASN A 51 8.17 -15.55 7.99
N ILE A 52 7.54 -15.25 6.86
CA ILE A 52 6.31 -14.46 6.82
C ILE A 52 5.14 -15.38 7.22
N PRO A 53 4.28 -14.98 8.16
CA PRO A 53 3.06 -15.73 8.49
C PRO A 53 2.17 -15.95 7.26
N ASN A 54 1.33 -16.98 7.27
CA ASN A 54 0.30 -17.06 6.24
C ASN A 54 -0.70 -15.90 6.46
N VAL A 55 -0.88 -15.07 5.44
CA VAL A 55 -1.78 -13.91 5.47
C VAL A 55 -3.22 -14.27 5.88
N LYS A 56 -3.69 -15.49 5.56
CA LYS A 56 -5.03 -15.98 5.96
C LYS A 56 -5.17 -16.22 7.48
N ASP A 57 -4.06 -16.48 8.17
CA ASP A 57 -4.01 -16.65 9.63
C ASP A 57 -3.97 -15.30 10.38
N PHE A 58 -3.75 -14.19 9.67
CA PHE A 58 -3.75 -12.87 10.29
C PHE A 58 -5.18 -12.35 10.53
N ALA A 59 -5.39 -11.80 11.73
CA ALA A 59 -6.65 -11.27 12.20
C ALA A 59 -6.77 -9.78 11.86
N PHE A 60 -7.06 -9.48 10.59
CA PHE A 60 -7.20 -8.10 10.11
C PHE A 60 -8.30 -7.29 10.82
N GLU A 61 -9.31 -7.95 11.40
CA GLU A 61 -10.33 -7.29 12.22
C GLU A 61 -9.78 -6.74 13.55
N ARG A 62 -8.60 -7.17 13.99
CA ARG A 62 -7.93 -6.73 15.23
C ARG A 62 -7.01 -5.52 15.03
N ILE A 63 -6.87 -5.01 13.80
CA ILE A 63 -6.17 -3.76 13.51
C ILE A 63 -7.16 -2.71 13.01
N THR A 64 -6.89 -1.43 13.30
CA THR A 64 -7.75 -0.33 12.86
C THR A 64 -7.77 -0.24 11.33
N GLY A 65 -8.96 -0.39 10.74
CA GLY A 65 -9.13 -0.39 9.28
C GLY A 65 -8.89 0.96 8.60
N PHE A 66 -8.59 0.93 7.31
CA PHE A 66 -8.33 2.12 6.50
C PHE A 66 -9.57 3.04 6.41
N VAL A 67 -9.39 4.31 6.79
CA VAL A 67 -10.45 5.34 6.75
C VAL A 67 -10.38 6.14 5.43
N LYS A 68 -11.35 5.93 4.52
CA LYS A 68 -11.52 6.78 3.31
C LYS A 68 -11.73 8.26 3.67
N SER A 69 -11.29 9.18 2.81
CA SER A 69 -11.39 10.62 3.01
C SER A 69 -12.82 11.08 3.25
N SER A 70 -13.78 10.51 2.51
CA SER A 70 -15.22 10.81 2.66
C SER A 70 -15.83 10.42 4.01
N ARG A 71 -15.22 9.46 4.71
CA ARG A 71 -15.65 8.95 6.02
C ARG A 71 -14.84 9.51 7.19
N ASP A 72 -13.93 10.45 6.92
CA ASP A 72 -13.07 11.05 7.95
C ASP A 72 -13.66 12.39 8.41
N GLU A 73 -14.35 12.38 9.56
CA GLU A 73 -14.98 13.59 10.11
C GLU A 73 -13.98 14.63 10.63
N ASP A 74 -12.76 14.23 11.04
CA ASP A 74 -11.70 15.21 11.33
C ASP A 74 -11.29 15.91 10.03
N LEU A 75 -11.06 15.16 8.95
CA LEU A 75 -10.66 15.73 7.65
C LEU A 75 -11.70 16.72 7.11
N TRP A 76 -12.99 16.39 7.21
CA TRP A 76 -14.08 17.32 6.92
C TRP A 76 -14.12 18.52 7.87
N GLY A 77 -13.93 18.30 9.18
CA GLY A 77 -13.87 19.34 10.19
C GLY A 77 -12.74 20.34 9.95
N LEU A 78 -11.57 19.85 9.53
CA LEU A 78 -10.40 20.63 9.16
C LEU A 78 -10.62 21.41 7.87
N ALA A 79 -11.19 20.79 6.82
CA ALA A 79 -11.56 21.51 5.60
C ALA A 79 -12.59 22.64 5.85
N ARG A 80 -13.45 22.47 6.86
CA ARG A 80 -14.37 23.51 7.34
C ARG A 80 -13.65 24.58 8.19
N ARG A 81 -12.74 24.18 9.10
CA ARG A 81 -11.96 25.08 9.98
C ARG A 81 -11.02 26.00 9.21
N GLU A 82 -10.31 25.44 8.23
CA GLU A 82 -9.27 26.12 7.45
C GLU A 82 -9.83 26.82 6.18
N ASP A 83 -11.15 26.85 6.01
CA ASP A 83 -11.86 27.41 4.85
C ASP A 83 -11.37 26.88 3.48
N ARG A 84 -11.16 25.56 3.38
CA ARG A 84 -10.68 24.87 2.17
C ARG A 84 -11.83 24.20 1.41
N GLY A 85 -11.74 24.21 0.08
CA GLY A 85 -12.74 23.60 -0.81
C GLY A 85 -12.61 22.09 -0.94
N PHE A 86 -11.38 21.57 -0.82
CA PHE A 86 -11.04 20.17 -1.09
C PHE A 86 -10.33 19.51 0.09
N ALA A 87 -10.43 18.19 0.21
CA ALA A 87 -9.60 17.42 1.13
C ALA A 87 -9.33 15.98 0.66
N GLY A 88 -8.17 15.41 0.95
CA GLY A 88 -7.84 14.05 0.51
C GLY A 88 -6.70 13.36 1.28
N SER A 89 -6.66 12.03 1.21
CA SER A 89 -5.57 11.21 1.70
C SER A 89 -4.39 11.16 0.72
N THR A 90 -3.21 10.78 1.20
CA THR A 90 -2.09 10.31 0.37
C THR A 90 -2.54 9.40 -0.77
N SER A 91 -3.23 8.30 -0.46
CA SER A 91 -3.70 7.32 -1.44
C SER A 91 -4.68 7.86 -2.51
N SER A 92 -5.42 8.93 -2.19
CA SER A 92 -6.30 9.62 -3.15
C SER A 92 -5.56 10.64 -4.03
N LEU A 93 -4.46 11.22 -3.53
CA LEU A 93 -3.75 12.34 -4.16
C LEU A 93 -2.54 11.90 -4.99
N THR A 94 -1.84 10.82 -4.62
CA THR A 94 -0.61 10.35 -5.29
C THR A 94 -0.79 10.12 -6.79
N GLY A 95 -1.91 9.53 -7.21
CA GLY A 95 -2.25 9.34 -8.63
C GLY A 95 -2.49 10.66 -9.37
N LEU A 96 -3.20 11.60 -8.75
CA LEU A 96 -3.49 12.92 -9.34
C LEU A 96 -2.20 13.72 -9.58
N LEU A 97 -1.35 13.77 -8.55
CA LEU A 97 -0.07 14.47 -8.58
C LEU A 97 0.93 13.82 -9.54
N SER A 98 0.87 12.49 -9.74
CA SER A 98 1.71 11.77 -10.70
C SER A 98 1.41 12.15 -12.16
N HIS A 99 0.14 12.21 -12.55
CA HIS A 99 -0.26 12.63 -13.90
C HIS A 99 0.04 14.11 -14.16
N ILE A 100 -0.18 14.97 -13.15
CA ILE A 100 0.24 16.37 -13.22
C ILE A 100 1.76 16.49 -13.38
N TYR A 101 2.54 15.64 -12.69
CA TYR A 101 4.00 15.60 -12.86
C TYR A 101 4.43 15.20 -14.28
N PHE A 102 3.83 14.15 -14.88
CA PHE A 102 4.16 13.76 -16.25
C PHE A 102 3.91 14.91 -17.24
N LEU A 103 2.78 15.62 -17.08
CA LEU A 103 2.47 16.83 -17.86
C LEU A 103 3.52 17.94 -17.68
N ILE A 104 3.81 18.37 -16.44
CA ILE A 104 4.67 19.54 -16.23
C ILE A 104 6.17 19.25 -16.46
N SER A 105 6.60 18.01 -16.22
CA SER A 105 7.99 17.58 -16.45
C SER A 105 8.28 17.25 -17.92
N GLY A 106 7.26 17.03 -18.74
CA GLY A 106 7.40 16.62 -20.13
C GLY A 106 7.90 15.18 -20.25
N ASP A 107 7.28 14.25 -19.52
CA ASP A 107 7.62 12.82 -19.51
C ASP A 107 9.10 12.52 -19.17
N ARG A 108 9.67 13.28 -18.24
CA ARG A 108 11.08 13.12 -17.85
C ARG A 108 11.39 11.71 -17.33
N GLU A 109 12.46 11.12 -17.86
CA GLU A 109 13.11 9.90 -17.35
C GLU A 109 13.75 10.06 -15.95
N VAL A 110 13.76 8.96 -15.20
CA VAL A 110 14.45 8.84 -13.91
C VAL A 110 15.97 8.74 -14.09
N ASP A 111 16.74 9.22 -13.12
CA ASP A 111 18.19 9.02 -13.08
C ASP A 111 18.51 7.63 -12.50
N LEU A 112 19.17 6.78 -13.30
CA LEU A 112 19.58 5.42 -12.93
C LEU A 112 21.08 5.29 -12.68
N SER A 113 21.82 6.41 -12.51
CA SER A 113 23.29 6.39 -12.41
C SER A 113 23.85 5.72 -11.14
N THR A 114 23.02 5.42 -10.14
CA THR A 114 23.38 4.58 -8.99
C THR A 114 23.31 3.08 -9.28
N CYS A 115 22.63 2.66 -10.35
CA CYS A 115 22.57 1.26 -10.76
C CYS A 115 23.84 0.86 -11.52
N SER A 116 24.27 -0.39 -11.35
CA SER A 116 25.44 -0.95 -12.02
C SER A 116 25.26 -1.01 -13.55
N ARG A 117 26.38 -1.28 -14.23
CA ARG A 117 26.42 -1.43 -15.69
C ARG A 117 25.44 -2.49 -16.25
N ALA A 118 24.90 -3.38 -15.41
CA ALA A 118 23.81 -4.28 -15.80
C ALA A 118 22.56 -3.52 -16.33
N PHE A 119 22.37 -2.27 -15.90
CA PHE A 119 21.23 -1.43 -16.25
C PHE A 119 21.56 -0.29 -17.23
N SER A 120 22.78 -0.24 -17.80
CA SER A 120 23.19 0.89 -18.68
C SER A 120 22.36 1.04 -19.95
N ASN A 121 21.63 -0.01 -20.33
CA ASN A 121 20.78 -0.08 -21.51
C ASN A 121 19.31 -0.35 -21.13
N ALA A 122 18.96 -0.28 -19.84
CA ALA A 122 17.61 -0.52 -19.35
C ALA A 122 16.75 0.76 -19.47
N PRO A 123 15.43 0.67 -19.73
CA PRO A 123 14.58 1.86 -19.88
C PRO A 123 14.56 2.75 -18.64
N ALA A 124 14.85 4.05 -18.81
CA ALA A 124 14.75 5.05 -17.75
C ALA A 124 13.36 5.73 -17.67
N THR A 125 12.39 5.25 -18.47
CA THR A 125 10.99 5.65 -18.40
C THR A 125 10.25 5.00 -17.23
N PHE A 126 9.25 5.70 -16.67
CA PHE A 126 8.34 5.16 -15.65
C PHE A 126 7.61 3.90 -16.16
N THR A 127 7.25 2.99 -15.25
CA THR A 127 6.57 1.75 -15.63
C THR A 127 5.16 2.03 -16.20
N PRO A 128 4.64 1.16 -17.08
CA PRO A 128 3.27 1.32 -17.59
C PRO A 128 2.21 1.35 -16.49
N GLY A 129 2.43 0.64 -15.37
CA GLY A 129 1.61 0.71 -14.16
C GLY A 129 1.60 2.09 -13.51
N GLN A 130 2.78 2.69 -13.31
CA GLN A 130 2.91 4.03 -12.72
C GLN A 130 2.40 5.16 -13.64
N ARG A 131 2.06 4.84 -14.90
CA ARG A 131 1.41 5.73 -15.87
C ARG A 131 -0.05 5.37 -16.18
N MET A 132 -0.65 4.39 -15.49
CA MET A 132 -2.08 4.10 -15.67
C MET A 132 -2.95 5.30 -15.27
N PRO A 133 -4.03 5.63 -16.01
CA PRO A 133 -5.00 6.65 -15.63
C PRO A 133 -5.41 6.61 -14.15
N ALA A 134 -5.44 7.77 -13.49
CA ALA A 134 -5.95 7.86 -12.13
C ALA A 134 -7.46 8.06 -12.15
N SER A 135 -8.19 7.38 -11.25
CA SER A 135 -9.64 7.55 -11.07
C SER A 135 -9.94 7.85 -9.60
N VAL A 136 -10.75 8.87 -9.34
CA VAL A 136 -11.15 9.29 -7.98
C VAL A 136 -12.62 9.71 -7.94
N MET A 137 -13.22 9.63 -6.76
CA MET A 137 -14.53 10.17 -6.42
C MET A 137 -14.33 11.48 -5.67
N LEU A 138 -14.92 12.57 -6.16
CA LEU A 138 -15.05 13.83 -5.43
C LEU A 138 -16.40 13.84 -4.71
N ASN A 139 -16.43 13.40 -3.46
CA ASN A 139 -17.66 13.32 -2.66
C ASN A 139 -18.05 14.70 -2.14
N HIS A 140 -19.23 15.21 -2.49
CA HIS A 140 -19.70 16.54 -2.11
C HIS A 140 -20.43 16.57 -0.75
N ARG A 141 -20.07 17.52 0.12
CA ARG A 141 -20.81 17.87 1.34
C ARG A 141 -20.57 19.35 1.70
N ASP A 142 -21.63 20.09 2.04
CA ASP A 142 -21.57 21.48 2.50
C ASP A 142 -20.74 22.45 1.61
N GLY A 143 -20.79 22.29 0.28
CA GLY A 143 -20.00 23.09 -0.66
C GLY A 143 -18.51 22.74 -0.72
N ARG A 144 -18.12 21.59 -0.15
CA ARG A 144 -16.75 21.06 -0.09
C ARG A 144 -16.69 19.63 -0.62
N TYR A 145 -15.50 19.18 -0.98
CA TYR A 145 -15.27 17.92 -1.68
C TYR A 145 -14.16 17.08 -1.04
N THR A 146 -14.46 15.84 -0.63
CA THR A 146 -13.44 14.86 -0.21
C THR A 146 -13.10 13.90 -1.34
N ILE A 147 -11.80 13.70 -1.57
CA ILE A 147 -11.26 12.87 -2.65
C ILE A 147 -11.01 11.44 -2.14
N ASP A 148 -11.70 10.46 -2.72
CA ASP A 148 -11.40 9.03 -2.51
C ASP A 148 -10.83 8.40 -3.78
N SER A 149 -9.87 7.49 -3.64
CA SER A 149 -9.40 6.65 -4.74
C SER A 149 -10.48 5.67 -5.21
N LEU A 150 -10.74 5.61 -6.53
CA LEU A 150 -11.56 4.57 -7.15
C LEU A 150 -10.68 3.47 -7.74
N SER A 151 -11.01 2.20 -7.47
CA SER A 151 -10.38 1.09 -8.18
C SER A 151 -10.91 1.06 -9.63
N PRO A 152 -10.04 0.92 -10.65
CA PRO A 152 -10.49 0.73 -12.03
C PRO A 152 -11.24 -0.59 -12.22
N PHE A 153 -10.98 -1.56 -11.34
CA PHE A 153 -11.66 -2.84 -11.26
C PHE A 153 -12.06 -3.07 -9.78
N PRO A 154 -13.27 -2.66 -9.37
CA PRO A 154 -13.80 -2.95 -8.03
C PRO A 154 -13.71 -4.45 -7.69
N GLY A 155 -13.56 -4.79 -6.42
CA GLY A 155 -13.50 -6.18 -5.96
C GLY A 155 -12.22 -6.97 -6.29
N GLN A 156 -11.30 -6.48 -7.12
CA GLN A 156 -9.98 -7.11 -7.35
C GLN A 156 -8.98 -6.88 -6.20
N SER A 157 -9.28 -5.99 -5.25
CA SER A 157 -8.48 -5.80 -4.03
C SER A 157 -8.50 -7.04 -3.13
N GLU A 158 -9.64 -7.74 -3.07
CA GLU A 158 -9.85 -8.89 -2.17
C GLU A 158 -9.03 -10.11 -2.57
N THR A 159 -8.75 -10.25 -3.88
CA THR A 159 -7.92 -11.31 -4.46
C THR A 159 -6.46 -10.90 -4.65
N ASN A 160 -6.07 -9.66 -4.31
CA ASN A 160 -4.67 -9.21 -4.37
C ASN A 160 -3.94 -9.44 -3.04
N ILE A 161 -3.22 -10.56 -2.93
CA ILE A 161 -2.44 -10.93 -1.74
C ILE A 161 -1.50 -9.82 -1.23
N LEU A 162 -0.94 -9.00 -2.13
CA LEU A 162 -0.01 -7.93 -1.77
C LEU A 162 -0.65 -6.80 -0.96
N THR A 163 -1.94 -6.51 -1.16
CA THR A 163 -2.64 -5.47 -0.37
C THR A 163 -2.78 -5.89 1.10
N TRP A 164 -3.01 -7.18 1.34
CA TRP A 164 -3.16 -7.74 2.69
C TRP A 164 -1.82 -7.99 3.38
N LEU A 165 -0.81 -8.46 2.63
CA LEU A 165 0.54 -8.64 3.15
C LEU A 165 1.18 -7.33 3.62
N GLY A 166 0.91 -6.19 2.97
CA GLY A 166 1.43 -4.89 3.41
C GLY A 166 1.01 -4.55 4.84
N HIS A 167 -0.31 -4.54 5.12
CA HIS A 167 -0.85 -4.26 6.46
C HIS A 167 -0.29 -5.22 7.53
N MET A 168 -0.20 -6.51 7.20
CA MET A 168 0.34 -7.51 8.11
C MET A 168 1.82 -7.25 8.41
N LEU A 169 2.60 -6.85 7.41
CA LEU A 169 4.03 -6.62 7.53
C LEU A 169 4.36 -5.29 8.24
N GLU A 170 3.57 -4.23 8.08
CA GLU A 170 3.67 -3.03 8.92
C GLU A 170 3.61 -3.39 10.41
N LYS A 171 2.64 -4.23 10.80
CA LYS A 171 2.52 -4.72 12.18
C LYS A 171 3.64 -5.70 12.58
N PHE A 172 4.12 -6.54 11.66
CA PHE A 172 5.21 -7.49 11.89
C PHE A 172 6.56 -6.80 12.18
N LEU A 173 6.82 -5.65 11.55
CA LEU A 173 8.05 -4.88 11.72
C LEU A 173 8.03 -3.93 12.94
N THR A 174 6.84 -3.65 13.49
CA THR A 174 6.65 -2.70 14.61
C THR A 174 6.27 -3.35 15.94
N ALA A 175 5.70 -4.56 15.94
CA ALA A 175 5.36 -5.32 17.14
C ALA A 175 6.45 -6.34 17.53
N SER A 176 6.66 -6.55 18.83
CA SER A 176 7.50 -7.65 19.32
C SER A 176 6.90 -9.03 18.99
N PRO A 177 7.67 -10.14 19.06
CA PRO A 177 7.15 -11.48 18.77
C PRO A 177 5.98 -11.90 19.68
N SER A 178 5.92 -11.42 20.92
CA SER A 178 4.84 -11.71 21.88
C SER A 178 3.56 -10.92 21.58
N GLU A 179 3.69 -9.68 21.11
CA GLU A 179 2.56 -8.84 20.70
C GLU A 179 2.01 -9.29 19.34
N PHE A 180 2.87 -9.59 18.36
CA PHE A 180 2.42 -10.01 17.03
C PHE A 180 1.61 -11.31 17.07
N LYS A 181 1.96 -12.25 17.96
CA LYS A 181 1.19 -13.49 18.19
C LYS A 181 -0.29 -13.27 18.53
N LYS A 182 -0.66 -12.11 19.10
CA LYS A 182 -2.07 -11.75 19.41
C LYS A 182 -2.92 -11.53 18.15
N TYR A 183 -2.28 -11.28 17.00
CA TYR A 183 -2.93 -11.03 15.72
C TYR A 183 -2.98 -12.27 14.82
N LEU A 184 -2.59 -13.46 15.32
CA LEU A 184 -2.68 -14.73 14.59
C LEU A 184 -3.83 -15.58 15.15
N ARG A 185 -4.75 -16.01 14.28
CA ARG A 185 -5.95 -16.80 14.64
C ARG A 185 -5.56 -18.15 15.26
N SER A 186 -4.55 -18.79 14.69
CA SER A 186 -4.00 -20.08 15.12
C SER A 186 -3.41 -20.08 16.54
N ILE A 187 -2.94 -18.94 17.03
CA ILE A 187 -2.29 -18.79 18.34
C ILE A 187 -3.21 -18.11 19.35
N THR A 188 -4.02 -17.15 18.90
CA THR A 188 -4.99 -16.41 19.73
C THR A 188 -6.36 -16.48 19.06
N PRO A 189 -7.16 -17.55 19.28
CA PRO A 189 -8.47 -17.68 18.63
C PRO A 189 -9.50 -16.67 19.14
N GLN A 190 -9.39 -16.30 20.42
CA GLN A 190 -10.28 -15.33 21.09
C GLN A 190 -9.99 -13.91 20.59
N HIS A 191 -11.04 -13.08 20.52
CA HIS A 191 -10.97 -11.67 20.15
C HIS A 191 -11.30 -10.81 21.37
N GLU A 192 -10.34 -10.01 21.81
CA GLU A 192 -10.56 -8.90 22.73
C GLU A 192 -10.50 -7.60 21.91
N GLU A 193 -11.44 -6.67 22.14
CA GLU A 193 -11.39 -5.34 21.52
C GLU A 193 -10.20 -4.55 22.06
N ASP A 194 -9.53 -3.78 21.20
CA ASP A 194 -8.39 -2.94 21.59
C ASP A 194 -8.89 -1.82 22.51
N PRO A 195 -8.45 -1.74 23.78
CA PRO A 195 -8.99 -0.79 24.76
C PRO A 195 -8.58 0.67 24.54
N ASP A 196 -7.74 0.96 23.54
CA ASP A 196 -7.35 2.31 23.14
C ASP A 196 -8.27 2.85 22.04
N ASP A 197 -9.32 3.59 22.40
CA ASP A 197 -10.32 4.12 21.46
C ASP A 197 -9.82 5.28 20.57
N ARG A 198 -8.57 5.73 20.77
CA ARG A 198 -7.97 6.83 19.99
C ARG A 198 -7.71 6.42 18.54
N ARG A 199 -7.80 7.39 17.65
CA ARG A 199 -7.51 7.20 16.22
C ARG A 199 -6.04 6.82 15.99
N GLU A 200 -5.76 6.13 14.89
CA GLU A 200 -4.38 5.96 14.42
C GLU A 200 -3.70 7.31 14.14
N ALA A 201 -2.37 7.31 14.08
CA ALA A 201 -1.59 8.52 13.90
C ALA A 201 -1.76 9.10 12.48
N TYR A 202 -2.25 10.34 12.39
CA TYR A 202 -2.48 11.07 11.14
C TYR A 202 -1.89 12.48 11.20
N ARG A 203 -0.98 12.82 10.28
CA ARG A 203 -0.68 14.23 9.97
C ARG A 203 -1.79 14.79 9.11
N TYR A 204 -2.25 15.98 9.47
CA TYR A 204 -3.04 16.84 8.60
C TYR A 204 -2.23 18.09 8.23
N SER A 205 -2.39 18.55 6.99
CA SER A 205 -1.71 19.75 6.49
C SER A 205 -2.56 20.49 5.45
N LYS A 206 -2.22 21.75 5.16
CA LYS A 206 -2.80 22.55 4.08
C LYS A 206 -1.75 22.86 3.00
N ALA A 207 -2.19 23.14 1.78
CA ALA A 207 -1.30 23.52 0.69
C ALA A 207 -0.73 24.94 0.83
N SER A 208 0.50 25.15 0.33
CA SER A 208 1.28 26.38 0.53
C SER A 208 0.79 27.62 -0.23
N LEU A 209 -0.08 27.48 -1.25
CA LEU A 209 -0.65 28.64 -1.94
C LEU A 209 -1.70 29.42 -1.12
N GLY A 210 -2.18 28.85 0.00
CA GLY A 210 -3.13 29.53 0.89
C GLY A 210 -4.51 29.83 0.28
N LEU A 211 -4.82 29.35 -0.94
CA LEU A 211 -6.12 29.52 -1.60
C LEU A 211 -7.25 29.02 -0.70
N LYS A 212 -8.31 29.82 -0.50
CA LYS A 212 -9.44 29.49 0.39
C LYS A 212 -10.34 28.42 -0.21
N ASN A 213 -11.47 28.82 -0.81
CA ASN A 213 -12.49 27.96 -1.42
C ASN A 213 -11.98 27.02 -2.53
N PHE A 214 -10.73 27.17 -2.98
CA PHE A 214 -10.09 26.32 -3.98
C PHE A 214 -8.92 25.50 -3.43
N GLY A 215 -8.44 25.79 -2.22
CA GLY A 215 -7.31 25.07 -1.63
C GLY A 215 -7.71 23.74 -1.01
N MET A 216 -6.70 22.94 -0.65
CA MET A 216 -6.89 21.61 -0.07
C MET A 216 -6.29 21.39 1.33
N VAL A 217 -6.97 20.51 2.10
CA VAL A 217 -6.40 19.81 3.26
C VAL A 217 -5.91 18.43 2.85
N MET A 218 -4.72 18.03 3.27
CA MET A 218 -4.10 16.74 2.94
C MET A 218 -3.84 15.93 4.21
N ARG A 219 -4.15 14.62 4.19
CA ARG A 219 -3.93 13.68 5.30
C ARG A 219 -2.93 12.59 4.92
N SER A 220 -1.95 12.33 5.77
CA SER A 220 -1.17 11.08 5.76
C SER A 220 -1.43 10.28 7.02
N GLN A 221 -1.48 8.95 6.90
CA GLN A 221 -1.18 8.06 8.02
C GLN A 221 0.33 8.10 8.30
N LEU A 222 0.74 7.87 9.55
CA LEU A 222 2.14 7.93 9.97
C LEU A 222 2.57 6.57 10.53
N ASP A 223 3.33 5.80 9.76
CA ASP A 223 3.63 4.41 10.08
C ASP A 223 4.68 4.25 11.19
N CYS A 224 5.72 5.09 11.20
CA CYS A 224 6.85 4.93 12.12
C CYS A 224 7.57 6.24 12.47
N VAL A 225 8.25 6.30 13.63
CA VAL A 225 9.06 7.45 14.05
C VAL A 225 10.35 7.05 14.77
N ASP A 226 11.46 7.71 14.42
CA ASP A 226 12.68 7.72 15.20
C ASP A 226 13.26 9.15 15.33
N LYS A 227 13.43 9.62 16.56
CA LYS A 227 13.87 11.00 16.86
C LYS A 227 15.35 11.28 16.54
N ARG A 228 16.11 10.30 16.03
CA ARG A 228 17.48 10.48 15.54
C ARG A 228 17.50 10.84 14.04
N LEU A 229 16.43 10.60 13.30
CA LEU A 229 16.29 11.04 11.91
C LEU A 229 16.02 12.55 11.83
N PRO A 230 16.32 13.21 10.69
CA PRO A 230 16.03 14.62 10.45
C PRO A 230 14.54 14.99 10.55
N GLY A 231 14.28 16.30 10.63
CA GLY A 231 12.94 16.88 10.59
C GLY A 231 12.06 16.43 11.76
N THR A 232 10.95 15.76 11.43
CA THR A 232 10.00 15.19 12.40
C THR A 232 10.49 13.86 13.00
N GLY A 233 11.48 13.22 12.36
CA GLY A 233 11.88 11.84 12.59
C GLY A 233 10.89 10.78 12.10
N VAL A 234 9.79 11.18 11.45
CA VAL A 234 8.73 10.28 10.98
C VAL A 234 9.13 9.66 9.64
N PHE A 235 8.80 8.39 9.42
CA PHE A 235 9.03 7.69 8.16
C PHE A 235 7.95 6.66 7.86
N ASP A 236 7.86 6.32 6.58
CA ASP A 236 6.86 5.44 6.01
C ASP A 236 7.38 3.98 5.95
N LEU A 237 6.51 2.98 6.10
CA LEU A 237 6.87 1.56 6.05
C LEU A 237 6.27 0.91 4.80
N LYS A 238 7.11 0.39 3.90
CA LYS A 238 6.62 -0.28 2.67
C LYS A 238 7.33 -1.61 2.42
N THR A 239 6.67 -2.45 1.64
CA THR A 239 7.13 -3.83 1.36
C THR A 239 7.27 -4.02 -0.14
N ARG A 240 8.43 -4.52 -0.58
CA ARG A 240 8.74 -4.76 -1.98
C ARG A 240 8.72 -6.25 -2.30
N ALA A 241 7.65 -6.70 -2.94
CA ALA A 241 7.56 -8.06 -3.45
C ALA A 241 8.53 -8.26 -4.63
N VAL A 242 9.24 -9.38 -4.65
CA VAL A 242 10.16 -9.73 -5.74
C VAL A 242 9.46 -9.83 -7.09
N LEU A 243 10.23 -9.59 -8.16
CA LEU A 243 9.76 -9.52 -9.55
C LEU A 243 8.75 -10.61 -9.95
N PRO A 244 8.96 -11.93 -9.73
CA PRO A 244 7.96 -12.94 -10.10
C PRO A 244 6.58 -12.73 -9.46
N ILE A 245 6.52 -12.41 -8.16
CA ILE A 245 5.26 -12.13 -7.46
C ILE A 245 4.55 -10.93 -8.09
N ARG A 246 5.30 -9.89 -8.52
CA ARG A 246 4.73 -8.71 -9.16
C ARG A 246 4.26 -8.97 -10.60
N MET A 247 4.89 -9.90 -11.33
CA MET A 247 4.51 -10.22 -12.71
C MET A 247 3.37 -11.24 -12.79
N ASP A 248 3.27 -12.13 -11.81
CA ASP A 248 2.50 -13.38 -11.89
C ASP A 248 1.77 -13.66 -10.55
N ARG A 249 0.94 -12.68 -10.15
CA ARG A 249 0.44 -12.52 -8.77
C ARG A 249 -0.45 -13.64 -8.25
N TYR A 250 -1.19 -14.36 -9.11
CA TYR A 250 -2.09 -15.45 -8.68
C TYR A 250 -1.37 -16.79 -8.52
N ASN A 251 -0.13 -16.87 -8.99
CA ASN A 251 0.76 -18.03 -8.86
C ASN A 251 1.79 -17.81 -7.73
N TYR A 252 1.41 -17.07 -6.68
CA TYR A 252 2.32 -16.60 -5.63
C TYR A 252 2.97 -17.74 -4.84
N GLU A 253 2.31 -18.90 -4.65
CA GLU A 253 2.94 -20.03 -3.95
C GLU A 253 4.17 -20.55 -4.69
N GLU A 254 4.09 -20.71 -6.02
CA GLU A 254 5.23 -21.14 -6.83
C GLU A 254 6.31 -20.05 -6.88
N ASN A 255 5.88 -18.80 -7.10
CA ASN A 255 6.77 -17.66 -7.20
C ASN A 255 7.46 -17.31 -5.87
N SER A 256 6.94 -17.77 -4.73
CA SER A 256 7.60 -17.71 -3.42
C SER A 256 8.87 -18.56 -3.31
N GLY A 257 9.17 -19.39 -4.33
CA GLY A 257 10.47 -20.04 -4.48
C GLY A 257 11.61 -19.12 -4.96
N TYR A 258 11.31 -17.94 -5.54
CA TYR A 258 12.35 -17.02 -6.05
C TYR A 258 13.14 -16.39 -4.90
N MET A 259 14.47 -16.30 -5.06
CA MET A 259 15.40 -15.85 -4.03
C MET A 259 16.17 -14.59 -4.45
N ILE A 260 16.39 -13.66 -3.53
CA ILE A 260 17.45 -12.65 -3.68
C ILE A 260 18.77 -13.28 -3.21
N ARG A 261 19.78 -13.26 -4.08
CA ARG A 261 21.08 -13.94 -3.92
C ARG A 261 22.28 -12.98 -3.91
N SER A 262 22.12 -11.79 -4.46
CA SER A 262 23.17 -10.77 -4.53
C SER A 262 22.65 -9.36 -4.22
N ILE A 263 23.57 -8.44 -3.95
CA ILE A 263 23.23 -7.01 -3.88
C ILE A 263 23.05 -6.46 -5.31
N LEU A 264 24.04 -6.68 -6.18
CA LEU A 264 24.06 -6.19 -7.56
C LEU A 264 23.69 -7.30 -8.56
N GLY A 265 23.09 -6.93 -9.70
CA GLY A 265 22.76 -7.83 -10.82
C GLY A 265 21.40 -7.51 -11.47
N PRO A 266 21.12 -8.03 -12.68
CA PRO A 266 19.87 -7.76 -13.40
C PRO A 266 18.67 -8.63 -12.97
N ARG A 267 18.88 -9.67 -12.14
CA ARG A 267 17.89 -10.60 -11.58
C ARG A 267 18.42 -11.18 -10.27
N GLU A 268 17.54 -11.73 -9.45
CA GLU A 268 17.86 -12.37 -8.14
C GLU A 268 18.72 -11.46 -7.24
N SER A 269 18.47 -10.14 -7.30
CA SER A 269 19.29 -9.10 -6.69
C SER A 269 18.43 -8.00 -6.06
N PHE A 270 18.93 -7.34 -5.02
CA PHE A 270 18.31 -6.12 -4.50
C PHE A 270 18.34 -4.98 -5.52
N GLU A 271 19.41 -4.87 -6.31
CA GLU A 271 19.55 -3.87 -7.37
C GLU A 271 18.44 -3.94 -8.43
N LYS A 272 17.98 -5.14 -8.81
CA LYS A 272 16.85 -5.28 -9.74
C LYS A 272 15.55 -4.75 -9.13
N GLU A 273 15.28 -5.10 -7.88
CA GLU A 273 14.09 -4.62 -7.20
C GLU A 273 14.14 -3.10 -6.99
N TYR A 274 15.31 -2.54 -6.66
CA TYR A 274 15.55 -1.09 -6.57
C TYR A 274 15.38 -0.37 -7.92
N TYR A 275 15.98 -0.86 -9.01
CA TYR A 275 15.81 -0.28 -10.36
C TYR A 275 14.33 -0.22 -10.76
N ASP A 276 13.57 -1.29 -10.51
CA ASP A 276 12.13 -1.31 -10.77
C ASP A 276 11.40 -0.33 -9.82
N LEU A 277 11.79 -0.25 -8.55
CA LEU A 277 11.18 0.59 -7.51
C LEU A 277 11.31 2.09 -7.83
N VAL A 278 12.47 2.53 -8.31
CA VAL A 278 12.70 3.90 -8.81
C VAL A 278 11.73 4.25 -9.94
N ARG A 279 11.43 3.28 -10.81
CA ARG A 279 10.56 3.47 -11.99
C ARG A 279 9.06 3.26 -11.71
N SER A 280 8.71 2.62 -10.58
CA SER A 280 7.32 2.22 -10.27
C SER A 280 6.70 2.92 -9.06
N ALA A 281 7.48 3.23 -8.03
CA ALA A 281 6.94 3.69 -6.75
C ALA A 281 7.52 5.02 -6.27
N PHE A 282 8.79 5.34 -6.56
CA PHE A 282 9.48 6.52 -6.03
C PHE A 282 8.70 7.83 -6.18
N LEU A 283 8.01 8.03 -7.31
CA LEU A 283 7.20 9.25 -7.51
C LEU A 283 6.04 9.34 -6.50
N LYS A 284 5.27 8.26 -6.31
CA LYS A 284 4.23 8.19 -5.26
C LYS A 284 4.83 8.38 -3.87
N TYR A 285 5.87 7.62 -3.56
CA TYR A 285 6.59 7.65 -2.29
C TYR A 285 7.09 9.05 -1.93
N SER A 286 7.65 9.79 -2.91
CA SER A 286 8.09 11.18 -2.73
C SER A 286 6.96 12.18 -2.44
N TYR A 287 5.70 11.82 -2.76
CA TYR A 287 4.50 12.59 -2.41
C TYR A 287 3.87 12.12 -1.10
N GLN A 288 3.83 10.81 -0.83
CA GLN A 288 3.43 10.26 0.46
C GLN A 288 4.30 10.87 1.58
N ALA A 289 5.62 10.87 1.40
CA ALA A 289 6.56 11.47 2.35
C ALA A 289 6.32 12.98 2.59
N ARG A 290 6.01 13.78 1.56
CA ARG A 290 5.73 15.22 1.73
C ARG A 290 4.38 15.51 2.36
N ILE A 291 3.37 14.71 2.07
CA ILE A 291 2.05 14.80 2.71
C ILE A 291 2.14 14.29 4.16
N GLY A 292 3.07 13.40 4.49
CA GLY A 292 3.38 12.95 5.85
C GLY A 292 4.37 13.80 6.65
N ASN A 293 5.12 14.71 6.01
CA ASN A 293 6.31 15.37 6.58
C ASN A 293 7.31 14.33 7.14
N MET A 294 7.60 13.34 6.30
CA MET A 294 8.47 12.19 6.58
C MET A 294 9.86 12.39 5.99
N ASP A 295 10.89 11.91 6.69
CA ASP A 295 12.28 11.96 6.23
C ASP A 295 12.58 10.99 5.07
N GLY A 296 11.86 9.87 5.01
CA GLY A 296 12.10 8.81 4.04
C GLY A 296 11.19 7.60 4.24
N ILE A 297 11.55 6.47 3.63
CA ILE A 297 10.76 5.21 3.65
C ILE A 297 11.68 4.02 3.97
N LEU A 298 11.26 3.13 4.86
CA LEU A 298 11.90 1.82 5.04
C LEU A 298 11.21 0.79 4.15
N VAL A 299 11.98 0.12 3.30
CA VAL A 299 11.51 -0.92 2.38
C VAL A 299 11.97 -2.31 2.84
N ALA A 300 11.02 -3.21 3.08
CA ALA A 300 11.27 -4.63 3.36
C ALA A 300 11.10 -5.49 2.09
N TYR A 301 12.15 -6.16 1.65
CA TYR A 301 12.13 -7.00 0.43
C TYR A 301 11.70 -8.44 0.73
N HIS A 302 10.72 -8.97 0.00
CA HIS A 302 10.12 -10.29 0.30
C HIS A 302 9.61 -11.06 -0.91
N ASN A 303 9.41 -12.38 -0.76
CA ASN A 303 8.79 -13.27 -1.76
C ASN A 303 7.46 -13.87 -1.28
N THR A 304 6.69 -13.09 -0.51
CA THR A 304 5.47 -13.50 0.23
C THR A 304 5.64 -14.59 1.30
N ALA A 305 6.62 -15.48 1.21
CA ALA A 305 6.94 -16.49 2.24
C ALA A 305 8.12 -16.09 3.15
N ARG A 306 9.07 -15.29 2.63
CA ARG A 306 10.34 -14.96 3.28
C ARG A 306 10.71 -13.49 3.10
N ILE A 307 11.30 -12.87 4.13
CA ILE A 307 12.00 -11.58 4.01
C ILE A 307 13.49 -11.81 3.69
N PHE A 308 14.04 -11.05 2.75
CA PHE A 308 15.46 -11.10 2.38
C PHE A 308 16.32 -10.07 3.10
N GLY A 309 15.75 -8.89 3.37
CA GLY A 309 16.48 -7.74 3.86
C GLY A 309 15.68 -6.44 3.76
N PHE A 310 16.33 -5.36 4.17
CA PHE A 310 15.73 -4.04 4.37
C PHE A 310 16.60 -2.94 3.77
N GLN A 311 16.01 -1.84 3.32
CA GLN A 311 16.74 -0.64 2.89
C GLN A 311 15.96 0.60 3.33
N TYR A 312 16.65 1.57 3.93
CA TYR A 312 16.08 2.90 4.11
C TYR A 312 16.34 3.75 2.85
N MET A 313 15.36 4.58 2.51
CA MET A 313 15.37 5.44 1.32
C MET A 313 14.98 6.85 1.75
N PRO A 314 15.95 7.70 2.10
CA PRO A 314 15.73 9.11 2.40
C PRO A 314 15.03 9.83 1.26
N LEU A 315 14.27 10.87 1.58
CA LEU A 315 13.55 11.68 0.61
C LEU A 315 14.51 12.36 -0.38
N GLU A 316 15.71 12.75 0.06
CA GLU A 316 16.76 13.29 -0.81
C GLU A 316 17.26 12.29 -1.88
N ASP A 317 17.29 11.01 -1.54
CA ASP A 317 17.74 9.94 -2.43
C ASP A 317 16.69 9.70 -3.52
N MET A 318 15.41 9.72 -3.14
CA MET A 318 14.28 9.74 -4.09
C MET A 318 14.28 11.02 -4.96
N GLU A 319 14.60 12.18 -4.39
CA GLU A 319 14.74 13.43 -5.15
C GLU A 319 15.88 13.39 -6.17
N GLU A 320 17.02 12.75 -5.86
CA GLU A 320 18.09 12.62 -6.84
C GLU A 320 17.66 11.71 -8.00
N ARG A 321 16.99 10.58 -7.74
CA ARG A 321 16.49 9.71 -8.82
C ARG A 321 15.41 10.41 -9.68
N LEU A 322 14.43 11.07 -9.06
CA LEU A 322 13.30 11.69 -9.79
C LEU A 322 13.67 13.03 -10.43
N TYR A 323 14.37 13.88 -9.67
CA TYR A 323 14.60 15.29 -9.99
C TYR A 323 16.08 15.61 -10.27
N GLY A 324 17.01 14.66 -10.10
CA GLY A 324 18.41 14.80 -10.51
C GLY A 324 19.26 15.72 -9.63
N ALA A 325 18.76 16.06 -8.43
CA ALA A 325 19.50 16.50 -7.24
C ALA A 325 18.51 16.66 -6.07
N PRO A 326 18.96 16.53 -4.81
CA PRO A 326 18.22 16.95 -3.61
C PRO A 326 17.83 18.44 -3.62
N GLY A 327 16.88 18.81 -2.75
CA GLY A 327 16.40 20.19 -2.57
C GLY A 327 15.57 20.74 -3.75
N ARG A 328 15.00 19.86 -4.58
CA ARG A 328 14.19 20.18 -5.77
C ARG A 328 12.75 19.72 -5.66
N GLY A 329 12.50 18.62 -4.95
CA GLY A 329 11.23 17.90 -4.95
C GLY A 329 10.09 18.64 -4.27
N GLU A 330 10.39 19.44 -3.25
CA GLU A 330 9.43 20.33 -2.60
C GLU A 330 8.78 21.27 -3.63
N ARG A 331 9.59 22.05 -4.35
CA ARG A 331 9.12 22.98 -5.39
C ARG A 331 8.46 22.28 -6.58
N VAL A 332 8.73 21.00 -6.81
CA VAL A 332 7.97 20.17 -7.78
C VAL A 332 6.61 19.79 -7.22
N PHE A 333 6.54 19.31 -5.98
CA PHE A 333 5.31 18.94 -5.28
C PHE A 333 4.37 20.14 -5.12
N GLU A 334 4.88 21.29 -4.67
CA GLU A 334 4.12 22.55 -4.62
C GLU A 334 3.49 22.90 -5.97
N ARG A 335 4.23 22.74 -7.07
CA ARG A 335 3.72 23.00 -8.43
C ARG A 335 2.68 21.97 -8.87
N CYS A 336 2.80 20.71 -8.47
CA CYS A 336 1.77 19.70 -8.73
C CYS A 336 0.49 20.01 -7.95
N VAL A 337 0.59 20.31 -6.65
CA VAL A 337 -0.55 20.72 -5.80
C VAL A 337 -1.17 22.01 -6.32
N SER A 338 -0.36 23.02 -6.66
CA SER A 338 -0.81 24.29 -7.24
C SER A 338 -1.69 24.10 -8.48
N LEU A 339 -1.32 23.20 -9.40
CA LEU A 339 -2.12 22.95 -10.60
C LEU A 339 -3.38 22.15 -10.25
N LEU A 340 -3.31 21.22 -9.29
CA LEU A 340 -4.47 20.46 -8.83
C LEU A 340 -5.53 21.38 -8.18
N GLU A 341 -5.13 22.36 -7.37
CA GLU A 341 -6.01 23.39 -6.77
C GLU A 341 -6.67 24.31 -7.80
N VAL A 342 -6.14 24.41 -9.02
CA VAL A 342 -6.78 25.15 -10.14
C VAL A 342 -7.62 24.24 -11.02
N VAL A 343 -7.27 22.95 -11.15
CA VAL A 343 -8.01 21.97 -11.94
C VAL A 343 -9.28 21.49 -11.24
N LEU A 344 -9.24 21.20 -9.94
CA LEU A 344 -10.39 20.69 -9.19
C LEU A 344 -11.61 21.65 -9.21
N PRO A 345 -11.46 22.98 -9.08
CA PRO A 345 -12.57 23.92 -9.28
C PRO A 345 -13.17 23.93 -10.69
N GLU A 346 -12.41 23.58 -11.74
CA GLU A 346 -12.98 23.46 -13.10
C GLU A 346 -13.74 22.14 -13.25
N VAL A 347 -13.23 21.05 -12.68
CA VAL A 347 -13.91 19.75 -12.59
C VAL A 347 -15.27 19.87 -11.87
N THR A 348 -15.32 20.51 -10.69
CA THR A 348 -16.57 20.64 -9.93
C THR A 348 -17.55 21.65 -10.52
N ARG A 349 -17.12 22.51 -11.45
CA ARG A 349 -18.02 23.36 -12.24
C ARG A 349 -18.76 22.61 -13.35
N CYS A 350 -18.25 21.47 -13.82
CA CYS A 350 -18.95 20.64 -14.81
C CYS A 350 -20.30 20.14 -14.26
N PHE A 351 -20.34 19.75 -12.98
CA PHE A 351 -21.55 19.31 -12.28
C PHE A 351 -21.58 19.91 -10.85
N PRO A 352 -22.11 21.14 -10.68
CA PRO A 352 -22.08 21.84 -9.40
C PRO A 352 -22.89 21.16 -8.29
N ASN A 353 -22.43 21.32 -7.04
CA ASN A 353 -23.11 20.93 -5.80
C ASN A 353 -23.51 19.44 -5.68
N GLN A 354 -22.85 18.55 -6.42
CA GLN A 354 -23.05 17.11 -6.38
C GLN A 354 -21.71 16.37 -6.43
N SER A 355 -21.69 15.10 -6.02
CA SER A 355 -20.50 14.26 -6.12
C SER A 355 -20.20 13.90 -7.58
N VAL A 356 -18.92 13.85 -7.96
CA VAL A 356 -18.49 13.53 -9.33
C VAL A 356 -17.41 12.46 -9.36
N GLU A 357 -17.48 11.58 -10.36
CA GLU A 357 -16.36 10.73 -10.76
C GLU A 357 -15.41 11.51 -11.67
N LEU A 358 -14.12 11.30 -11.45
CA LEU A 358 -13.02 11.99 -12.11
C LEU A 358 -11.98 10.95 -12.56
N MET A 359 -11.83 10.76 -13.87
CA MET A 359 -10.73 9.99 -14.46
C MET A 359 -9.77 10.95 -15.19
N LEU A 360 -8.46 10.69 -15.15
CA LEU A 360 -7.47 11.51 -15.83
C LEU A 360 -6.25 10.72 -16.30
N GLU A 361 -5.64 11.18 -17.39
CA GLU A 361 -4.44 10.60 -17.99
C GLU A 361 -3.56 11.68 -18.62
N ALA A 362 -2.30 11.75 -18.20
CA ALA A 362 -1.24 12.40 -18.97
C ALA A 362 -0.54 11.34 -19.83
N GLN A 363 -1.01 11.16 -21.07
CA GLN A 363 -0.45 10.14 -21.96
C GLN A 363 0.95 10.56 -22.45
N GLU A 364 1.91 9.63 -22.36
CA GLU A 364 3.32 9.87 -22.70
C GLU A 364 3.50 10.52 -24.08
N GLY A 365 4.25 11.62 -24.11
CA GLY A 365 4.60 12.37 -25.31
C GLY A 365 3.45 13.20 -25.91
N LYS A 366 2.26 13.24 -25.31
CA LYS A 366 1.15 14.10 -25.79
C LYS A 366 1.26 15.55 -25.34
N GLY A 367 1.83 15.82 -24.16
CA GLY A 367 1.89 17.17 -23.59
C GLY A 367 0.52 17.73 -23.17
N VAL A 368 -0.46 16.85 -22.98
CA VAL A 368 -1.82 17.16 -22.52
C VAL A 368 -2.17 16.18 -21.41
N LEU A 369 -2.79 16.70 -20.35
CA LEU A 369 -3.50 15.92 -19.33
C LEU A 369 -4.98 15.95 -19.72
N ASN A 370 -5.48 14.82 -20.21
CA ASN A 370 -6.90 14.65 -20.49
C ASN A 370 -7.61 14.26 -19.19
N ILE A 371 -8.81 14.80 -19.00
CA ILE A 371 -9.61 14.62 -17.79
C ILE A 371 -11.07 14.39 -18.22
N TRP A 372 -11.72 13.38 -17.64
CA TRP A 372 -13.11 13.03 -17.88
C TRP A 372 -13.90 13.09 -16.58
N VAL A 373 -15.03 13.79 -16.60
CA VAL A 373 -15.85 14.08 -15.42
C VAL A 373 -17.28 13.62 -15.66
N GLN A 374 -17.89 12.95 -14.67
CA GLN A 374 -19.29 12.51 -14.68
C GLN A 374 -19.96 12.72 -13.31
N PRO A 375 -21.29 12.94 -13.24
CA PRO A 375 -22.03 12.91 -11.99
C PRO A 375 -22.06 11.50 -11.39
N ALA A 376 -21.74 11.37 -10.11
CA ALA A 376 -21.60 10.07 -9.44
C ALA A 376 -22.94 9.42 -9.05
N GLY A 377 -23.99 10.22 -8.88
CA GLY A 377 -25.33 9.77 -8.44
C GLY A 377 -26.35 9.72 -9.57
N TRP A 378 -25.93 9.40 -10.80
CA TRP A 378 -26.81 9.44 -11.98
C TRP A 378 -27.57 8.12 -12.19
N ASN A 379 -28.83 8.21 -12.59
CA ASN A 379 -29.67 7.05 -12.84
C ASN A 379 -29.79 6.77 -14.35
N GLU A 380 -28.93 5.91 -14.89
CA GLU A 380 -28.95 5.60 -16.33
C GLU A 380 -30.22 4.86 -16.80
N GLU A 381 -30.99 4.24 -15.89
CA GLU A 381 -32.28 3.61 -16.23
C GLU A 381 -33.41 4.63 -16.42
N GLN A 382 -33.37 5.75 -15.70
CA GLN A 382 -34.43 6.77 -15.69
C GLN A 382 -34.10 7.98 -16.56
N ASP A 383 -32.86 8.46 -16.49
CA ASP A 383 -32.41 9.70 -17.13
C ASP A 383 -31.56 9.46 -18.39
N GLY A 384 -31.27 8.19 -18.73
CA GLY A 384 -30.41 7.81 -19.84
C GLY A 384 -28.90 7.98 -19.55
N PRO A 385 -28.02 7.83 -20.56
CA PRO A 385 -26.57 7.74 -20.35
C PRO A 385 -25.97 8.94 -19.61
N ALA A 386 -25.28 8.68 -18.48
CA ALA A 386 -24.79 9.70 -17.55
C ALA A 386 -23.91 10.73 -18.25
N PRO A 387 -24.23 12.03 -18.23
CA PRO A 387 -23.56 13.06 -19.02
C PRO A 387 -22.07 13.13 -18.67
N ILE A 388 -21.24 13.45 -19.67
CA ILE A 388 -19.79 13.40 -19.52
C ILE A 388 -19.11 14.63 -20.13
N VAL A 389 -18.17 15.22 -19.38
CA VAL A 389 -17.38 16.37 -19.86
C VAL A 389 -15.91 15.96 -19.97
N GLN A 390 -15.24 16.39 -21.04
CA GLN A 390 -13.78 16.33 -21.14
C GLN A 390 -13.16 17.70 -20.89
N LEU A 391 -12.14 17.74 -20.04
CA LEU A 391 -11.25 18.89 -19.87
C LEU A 391 -9.87 18.50 -20.40
N ASP A 392 -9.27 19.36 -21.23
CA ASP A 392 -7.88 19.22 -21.67
C ASP A 392 -7.02 20.27 -20.97
N VAL A 393 -6.07 19.81 -20.14
CA VAL A 393 -5.12 20.67 -19.44
C VAL A 393 -3.78 20.60 -20.16
N THR A 394 -3.27 21.75 -20.61
CA THR A 394 -1.92 21.85 -21.19
C THR A 394 -1.02 22.66 -20.27
N ALA A 395 0.25 22.27 -20.14
CA ALA A 395 1.25 23.04 -19.43
C ALA A 395 2.46 23.32 -20.33
N ARG A 396 3.03 24.52 -20.19
CA ARG A 396 4.26 24.94 -20.87
C ARG A 396 5.14 25.66 -19.86
N ASN A 397 6.30 25.07 -19.57
CA ASN A 397 7.37 25.78 -18.87
C ASN A 397 8.16 26.60 -19.90
N PRO A 398 8.14 27.95 -19.86
CA PRO A 398 8.78 28.79 -20.87
C PRO A 398 10.29 28.58 -21.02
N SER A 399 10.95 28.06 -19.98
CA SER A 399 12.38 27.77 -19.99
C SER A 399 12.72 26.44 -20.68
N LEU A 400 11.80 25.47 -20.74
CA LEU A 400 11.98 24.24 -21.55
C LEU A 400 11.89 24.54 -23.06
N VAL A 401 11.13 25.57 -23.46
CA VAL A 401 10.85 25.89 -24.87
C VAL A 401 12.07 26.50 -25.60
N ARG A 402 13.06 27.03 -24.87
CA ARG A 402 14.21 27.73 -25.48
C ARG A 402 15.39 26.84 -25.89
N GLU A 403 15.49 25.62 -25.39
CA GLU A 403 16.60 24.71 -25.70
C GLU A 403 16.06 23.34 -26.10
N SER A 404 16.11 23.01 -27.39
CA SER A 404 15.56 21.75 -27.94
C SER A 404 16.37 20.48 -27.62
N LYS A 405 17.36 20.56 -26.71
CA LYS A 405 18.22 19.44 -26.26
C LYS A 405 18.67 19.57 -24.79
N ILE A 406 17.76 19.95 -23.89
CA ILE A 406 18.03 19.99 -22.44
C ILE A 406 18.33 18.57 -21.92
N LYS A 407 19.52 18.36 -21.34
CA LYS A 407 19.87 17.10 -20.66
C LYS A 407 19.06 16.93 -19.36
N ILE A 408 18.70 15.69 -19.02
CA ILE A 408 17.89 15.26 -17.86
C ILE A 408 18.10 16.13 -16.60
N ARG A 409 19.36 16.35 -16.17
CA ARG A 409 19.74 17.11 -14.97
C ARG A 409 19.24 18.57 -14.93
N ASN A 410 19.03 19.20 -16.09
CA ASN A 410 18.63 20.60 -16.20
C ASN A 410 17.10 20.81 -16.15
N ALA A 411 16.29 19.81 -16.54
CA ALA A 411 14.83 19.96 -16.63
C ALA A 411 14.17 20.22 -15.26
N ALA A 412 14.67 19.61 -14.19
CA ALA A 412 14.13 19.86 -12.84
C ALA A 412 14.70 21.13 -12.18
N LEU A 413 15.88 21.62 -12.60
CA LEU A 413 16.28 22.99 -12.26
C LEU A 413 15.23 23.97 -12.82
N ILE A 414 14.77 23.73 -14.06
CA ILE A 414 13.74 24.51 -14.72
C ILE A 414 12.33 24.35 -14.10
N LEU A 415 11.95 23.18 -13.59
CA LEU A 415 10.72 23.02 -12.78
C LEU A 415 10.79 23.80 -11.45
N SER A 416 11.91 23.69 -10.75
CA SER A 416 12.11 24.27 -9.41
C SER A 416 12.44 25.78 -9.42
N THR A 417 12.74 26.37 -10.57
CA THR A 417 13.03 27.82 -10.72
C THR A 417 12.09 28.56 -11.68
N GLY A 418 11.31 27.84 -12.48
CA GLY A 418 10.45 28.42 -13.51
C GLY A 418 9.03 28.75 -13.04
N SER A 419 8.37 29.63 -13.80
CA SER A 419 6.91 29.75 -13.78
C SER A 419 6.30 28.80 -14.79
N ILE A 420 5.29 28.03 -14.38
CA ILE A 420 4.53 27.17 -15.28
C ILE A 420 3.37 28.01 -15.84
N ARG A 421 3.21 28.04 -17.17
CA ARG A 421 2.00 28.54 -17.81
C ARG A 421 1.12 27.35 -18.14
N TYR A 422 -0.18 27.45 -17.89
CA TYR A 422 -1.14 26.39 -18.19
C TYR A 422 -2.35 26.95 -18.94
N SER A 423 -3.12 26.06 -19.56
CA SER A 423 -4.49 26.31 -20.00
C SER A 423 -5.37 25.14 -19.57
N ILE A 424 -6.61 25.42 -19.20
CA ILE A 424 -7.65 24.41 -19.01
C ILE A 424 -8.73 24.69 -20.06
N SER A 425 -9.06 23.69 -20.88
CA SER A 425 -10.03 23.80 -21.96
C SER A 425 -11.21 22.86 -21.69
N HIS A 426 -12.41 23.40 -21.51
CA HIS A 426 -13.65 22.62 -21.56
C HIS A 426 -13.91 22.23 -23.02
N MET A 427 -13.93 20.94 -23.33
CA MET A 427 -13.91 20.45 -24.70
C MET A 427 -15.32 20.31 -25.28
N ALA A 428 -15.63 21.12 -26.30
CA ALA A 428 -16.88 21.07 -27.04
C ALA A 428 -16.94 19.87 -28.01
N LEU A 429 -16.92 18.65 -27.47
CA LEU A 429 -17.00 17.37 -28.17
C LEU A 429 -18.35 16.69 -27.90
N PRO A 430 -18.91 15.91 -28.83
CA PRO A 430 -20.10 15.11 -28.55
C PRO A 430 -19.82 14.02 -27.51
N ASP A 431 -20.79 13.74 -26.63
CA ASP A 431 -20.75 12.70 -25.59
C ASP A 431 -20.14 11.38 -26.06
N GLU A 432 -20.54 10.86 -27.22
CA GLU A 432 -20.03 9.61 -27.79
C GLU A 432 -18.50 9.63 -27.99
N THR A 433 -17.97 10.77 -28.46
CA THR A 433 -16.52 10.97 -28.62
C THR A 433 -15.83 11.05 -27.26
N VAL A 434 -16.47 11.72 -26.29
CA VAL A 434 -15.93 11.86 -24.93
C VAL A 434 -15.90 10.51 -24.20
N ARG A 435 -16.98 9.71 -24.28
CA ARG A 435 -17.04 8.33 -23.75
C ARG A 435 -15.95 7.48 -24.38
N ARG A 436 -15.85 7.47 -25.72
CA ARG A 436 -14.80 6.71 -26.43
C ARG A 436 -13.38 7.13 -26.01
N ASN A 437 -13.13 8.40 -25.71
CA ASN A 437 -11.83 8.88 -25.22
C ASN A 437 -11.53 8.34 -23.81
N ARG A 438 -12.49 8.43 -22.88
CA ARG A 438 -12.44 7.83 -21.52
C ARG A 438 -12.24 6.32 -21.59
N ASP A 439 -12.99 5.64 -22.45
CA ASP A 439 -13.00 4.18 -22.52
C ASP A 439 -11.70 3.65 -23.12
N ALA A 440 -11.13 4.33 -24.11
CA ALA A 440 -9.77 4.04 -24.57
C ALA A 440 -8.71 4.25 -23.48
N ALA A 441 -8.91 5.18 -22.53
CA ALA A 441 -8.04 5.33 -21.36
C ALA A 441 -8.22 4.17 -20.38
N ARG A 442 -9.47 3.78 -20.06
CA ARG A 442 -9.80 2.60 -19.25
C ARG A 442 -9.22 1.31 -19.85
N GLU A 443 -9.27 1.14 -21.18
CA GLU A 443 -8.61 0.04 -21.90
C GLU A 443 -7.09 0.02 -21.70
N ARG A 444 -6.42 1.18 -21.63
CA ARG A 444 -4.96 1.25 -21.36
C ARG A 444 -4.59 0.76 -19.96
N MET A 445 -5.54 0.73 -19.02
CA MET A 445 -5.37 0.13 -17.69
C MET A 445 -5.43 -1.40 -17.71
N PHE A 446 -6.12 -2.00 -18.68
CA PHE A 446 -6.37 -3.44 -18.69
C PHE A 446 -5.07 -4.25 -18.87
N ARG A 447 -4.89 -5.27 -18.02
CA ARG A 447 -3.82 -6.25 -18.12
C ARG A 447 -4.41 -7.63 -17.84
N ALA A 448 -4.31 -8.54 -18.80
CA ALA A 448 -4.60 -9.95 -18.55
C ALA A 448 -3.58 -10.53 -17.56
N HIS A 449 -4.04 -11.46 -16.74
CA HIS A 449 -3.26 -12.20 -15.76
C HIS A 449 -2.88 -13.57 -16.31
N SER A 450 -1.72 -14.10 -15.91
CA SER A 450 -1.36 -15.47 -16.27
C SER A 450 -2.10 -16.50 -15.41
N LEU A 451 -2.64 -17.55 -16.03
CA LEU A 451 -3.18 -18.71 -15.33
C LEU A 451 -2.09 -19.36 -14.45
N PRO A 452 -2.36 -19.69 -13.18
CA PRO A 452 -1.41 -20.41 -12.31
C PRO A 452 -0.93 -21.73 -12.91
N SER A 453 0.23 -22.23 -12.48
CA SER A 453 0.81 -23.43 -13.09
C SER A 453 -0.03 -24.67 -12.84
N GLY A 454 -0.54 -25.26 -13.91
CA GLY A 454 -1.34 -26.49 -13.85
C GLY A 454 -2.80 -26.29 -13.47
N LEU A 455 -3.33 -25.07 -13.58
CA LEU A 455 -4.76 -24.78 -13.47
C LEU A 455 -5.35 -24.42 -14.85
N ASP A 456 -6.50 -24.99 -15.19
CA ASP A 456 -7.34 -24.52 -16.29
C ASP A 456 -8.26 -23.36 -15.89
N MET A 457 -9.15 -22.92 -16.79
CA MET A 457 -10.07 -21.80 -16.54
C MET A 457 -11.16 -22.11 -15.51
N GLY A 458 -11.63 -23.36 -15.39
CA GLY A 458 -12.60 -23.78 -14.39
C GLY A 458 -11.95 -23.94 -13.02
N GLU A 459 -10.78 -24.56 -12.96
CA GLU A 459 -9.98 -24.63 -11.73
C GLU A 459 -9.57 -23.23 -11.24
N MET A 460 -9.33 -22.29 -12.17
CA MET A 460 -9.11 -20.87 -11.84
C MET A 460 -10.39 -20.16 -11.39
N GLU A 461 -11.57 -20.53 -11.87
CA GLU A 461 -12.85 -19.99 -11.37
C GLU A 461 -13.12 -20.46 -9.92
N ASP A 462 -12.98 -21.76 -9.65
CA ASP A 462 -13.10 -22.31 -8.29
C ASP A 462 -12.04 -21.71 -7.35
N ARG A 463 -10.79 -21.59 -7.81
CA ARG A 463 -9.72 -20.92 -7.06
C ARG A 463 -10.02 -19.43 -6.85
N TRP A 464 -10.57 -18.72 -7.84
CA TRP A 464 -10.97 -17.32 -7.70
C TRP A 464 -12.05 -17.20 -6.63
N ASN A 465 -13.11 -18.01 -6.71
CA ASN A 465 -14.22 -17.98 -5.78
C ASN A 465 -13.77 -18.25 -4.32
N ASN A 466 -12.83 -19.17 -4.11
CA ASN A 466 -12.25 -19.46 -2.79
C ASN A 466 -11.10 -18.52 -2.36
N MET A 467 -10.66 -17.58 -3.20
CA MET A 467 -9.60 -16.62 -2.87
C MET A 467 -10.13 -15.43 -2.05
N PHE A 468 -10.03 -15.53 -0.73
CA PHE A 468 -10.21 -14.41 0.19
C PHE A 468 -9.01 -14.35 1.14
N PHE A 469 -8.43 -13.17 1.32
CA PHE A 469 -7.27 -12.96 2.21
C PHE A 469 -7.61 -12.18 3.50
N GLY A 470 -8.75 -11.48 3.54
CA GLY A 470 -9.22 -10.72 4.72
C GLY A 470 -9.91 -11.55 5.83
N GLY A 471 -10.09 -12.86 5.63
CA GLY A 471 -10.83 -13.73 6.54
C GLY A 471 -12.36 -13.72 6.33
N GLU A 472 -13.09 -14.47 7.16
CA GLU A 472 -14.51 -14.77 6.94
C GLU A 472 -15.42 -13.53 6.93
N GLN A 473 -15.14 -12.50 7.73
CA GLN A 473 -15.94 -11.27 7.72
C GLN A 473 -15.76 -10.42 6.44
N ALA A 474 -14.71 -10.67 5.64
CA ALA A 474 -14.56 -10.09 4.31
C ALA A 474 -15.32 -10.88 3.22
N SER A 475 -15.83 -12.08 3.51
CA SER A 475 -16.51 -12.93 2.51
C SER A 475 -17.87 -12.39 2.04
N GLY A 476 -18.47 -11.46 2.79
CA GLY A 476 -19.72 -10.77 2.45
C GLY A 476 -19.55 -9.44 1.70
N GLN A 477 -18.37 -9.15 1.13
CA GLN A 477 -18.08 -7.90 0.42
C GLN A 477 -18.11 -8.07 -1.11
N ASP A 478 -18.18 -6.95 -1.85
CA ASP A 478 -18.30 -6.87 -3.33
C ASP A 478 -17.03 -7.34 -4.08
N LYS A 479 -16.65 -8.60 -3.88
CA LYS A 479 -15.65 -9.30 -4.69
C LYS A 479 -16.17 -9.41 -6.13
N ALA A 480 -15.32 -9.07 -7.09
CA ALA A 480 -15.71 -9.13 -8.50
C ALA A 480 -16.05 -10.58 -8.90
N PRO A 481 -17.10 -10.81 -9.70
CA PRO A 481 -17.35 -12.12 -10.30
C PRO A 481 -16.13 -12.52 -11.14
N PHE A 482 -15.88 -13.83 -11.23
CA PHE A 482 -14.81 -14.33 -12.09
C PHE A 482 -15.05 -13.89 -13.54
N ASN A 483 -13.99 -13.48 -14.22
CA ASN A 483 -14.06 -13.07 -15.62
C ASN A 483 -12.91 -13.74 -16.40
N PRO A 484 -13.17 -14.79 -17.20
CA PRO A 484 -12.13 -15.50 -17.92
C PRO A 484 -11.41 -14.64 -18.96
N SER A 485 -12.00 -13.53 -19.44
CA SER A 485 -11.29 -12.59 -20.34
C SER A 485 -10.13 -11.85 -19.65
N PHE A 486 -10.08 -11.86 -18.31
CA PHE A 486 -8.96 -11.30 -17.54
C PHE A 486 -7.80 -12.29 -17.37
N PHE A 487 -7.90 -13.53 -17.87
CA PHE A 487 -6.87 -14.56 -17.73
C PHE A 487 -6.35 -15.07 -19.08
N THR A 488 -5.10 -15.50 -19.12
CA THR A 488 -4.42 -15.99 -20.33
C THR A 488 -3.25 -16.92 -19.99
N GLU A 489 -2.70 -17.60 -20.98
CA GLU A 489 -1.52 -18.45 -20.83
C GLU A 489 -0.28 -17.62 -20.39
N PRO A 490 0.59 -18.14 -19.50
CA PRO A 490 1.82 -17.45 -19.11
C PRO A 490 2.75 -17.24 -20.31
N ASP A 491 3.21 -16.01 -20.52
CA ASP A 491 4.14 -15.69 -21.59
C ASP A 491 5.56 -16.23 -21.33
N ARG A 492 6.47 -16.09 -22.30
CA ARG A 492 7.85 -16.60 -22.15
C ARG A 492 8.62 -16.00 -20.97
N PHE A 493 8.30 -14.78 -20.56
CA PHE A 493 8.94 -14.10 -19.44
C PHE A 493 8.37 -14.60 -18.11
N VAL A 494 7.05 -14.77 -17.99
CA VAL A 494 6.42 -15.41 -16.84
C VAL A 494 6.90 -16.87 -16.69
N GLN A 495 6.94 -17.64 -17.78
CA GLN A 495 7.48 -19.01 -17.78
C GLN A 495 8.96 -19.07 -17.34
N MET A 496 9.78 -18.09 -17.73
CA MET A 496 11.16 -17.95 -17.26
C MET A 496 11.21 -17.64 -15.76
N LEU A 497 10.40 -16.71 -15.26
CA LEU A 497 10.36 -16.33 -13.84
C LEU A 497 9.91 -17.51 -12.96
N ARG A 498 8.85 -18.23 -13.36
CA ARG A 498 8.41 -19.49 -12.74
C ARG A 498 9.53 -20.53 -12.67
N LYS A 499 10.27 -20.73 -13.78
CA LYS A 499 11.42 -21.64 -13.80
C LYS A 499 12.52 -21.24 -12.79
N VAL A 500 12.83 -19.95 -12.65
CA VAL A 500 13.79 -19.45 -11.65
C VAL A 500 13.25 -19.66 -10.23
N ALA A 501 11.96 -19.43 -10.00
CA ALA A 501 11.34 -19.64 -8.69
C ALA A 501 11.38 -21.12 -8.25
N ARG A 502 11.08 -22.06 -9.14
CA ARG A 502 11.19 -23.51 -8.84
C ARG A 502 12.63 -23.92 -8.47
N ALA A 503 13.63 -23.46 -9.22
CA ALA A 503 15.04 -23.70 -8.89
C ALA A 503 15.47 -23.04 -7.57
N GLY A 504 14.94 -21.85 -7.24
CA GLY A 504 15.16 -21.19 -5.96
C GLY A 504 14.52 -21.94 -4.77
N LYS A 505 13.37 -22.61 -4.97
CA LYS A 505 12.76 -23.52 -3.99
C LYS A 505 13.62 -24.76 -3.76
N GLU A 506 14.07 -25.43 -4.83
CA GLU A 506 15.00 -26.58 -4.75
C GLU A 506 16.33 -26.21 -4.04
N ASP A 507 16.83 -24.99 -4.24
CA ASP A 507 17.98 -24.46 -3.50
C ASP A 507 17.67 -24.23 -2.03
N LEU A 508 16.54 -23.59 -1.71
CA LEU A 508 16.14 -23.29 -0.34
C LEU A 508 15.91 -24.58 0.48
N GLU A 509 15.23 -25.58 -0.07
CA GLU A 509 15.02 -26.88 0.58
C GLU A 509 16.36 -27.57 0.89
N ARG A 510 17.32 -27.53 -0.05
CA ARG A 510 18.68 -28.04 0.18
C ARG A 510 19.44 -27.25 1.24
N MET A 511 19.27 -25.93 1.31
CA MET A 511 19.86 -25.08 2.36
C MET A 511 19.25 -25.36 3.73
N GLU A 512 17.92 -25.53 3.84
CA GLU A 512 17.25 -25.87 5.10
C GLU A 512 17.65 -27.26 5.61
N LEU A 513 17.72 -28.26 4.73
CA LEU A 513 18.23 -29.59 5.06
C LEU A 513 19.70 -29.53 5.53
N ALA A 514 20.55 -28.76 4.85
CA ALA A 514 21.95 -28.57 5.25
C ALA A 514 22.11 -27.72 6.53
N ALA A 515 21.11 -26.93 6.92
CA ALA A 515 21.07 -26.16 8.15
C ALA A 515 20.38 -26.89 9.32
N HIS A 516 19.69 -28.00 9.06
CA HIS A 516 18.92 -28.73 10.08
C HIS A 516 19.81 -29.17 11.26
N GLY A 517 19.32 -28.97 12.48
CA GLY A 517 20.05 -29.26 13.72
C GLY A 517 21.23 -28.33 14.04
N LYS A 518 21.57 -27.35 13.19
CA LYS A 518 22.63 -26.37 13.47
C LYS A 518 22.05 -25.13 14.17
N PRO A 519 22.79 -24.51 15.11
CA PRO A 519 22.35 -23.26 15.72
C PRO A 519 22.31 -22.13 14.68
N LYS A 520 21.25 -21.31 14.71
CA LYS A 520 21.22 -20.04 13.96
C LYS A 520 22.18 -19.06 14.65
N VAL A 521 23.14 -18.50 13.91
CA VAL A 521 24.08 -17.49 14.41
C VAL A 521 23.53 -16.10 14.07
N VAL A 522 23.40 -15.23 15.07
CA VAL A 522 22.93 -13.85 14.93
C VAL A 522 24.06 -12.88 15.28
N PHE A 523 24.13 -11.75 14.58
CA PHE A 523 25.13 -10.70 14.80
C PHE A 523 24.59 -9.60 15.73
N GLY A 524 25.13 -9.56 16.94
CA GLY A 524 24.64 -8.71 18.04
C GLY A 524 23.57 -9.40 18.89
N ASP A 525 23.15 -8.71 19.94
CA ASP A 525 22.12 -9.21 20.85
C ASP A 525 20.73 -9.22 20.17
N TYR A 526 19.91 -10.22 20.50
CA TYR A 526 18.53 -10.33 20.03
C TYR A 526 17.66 -11.01 21.09
N GLU A 527 16.37 -10.68 21.11
CA GLU A 527 15.42 -11.32 22.02
C GLU A 527 15.18 -12.79 21.62
N PRO A 528 15.31 -13.76 22.54
CA PRO A 528 14.92 -15.14 22.29
C PRO A 528 13.44 -15.23 21.90
N TYR A 529 13.17 -15.98 20.83
CA TYR A 529 11.82 -16.10 20.27
C TYR A 529 11.50 -17.57 20.00
N GLU A 530 10.23 -17.94 20.10
CA GLU A 530 9.72 -19.22 19.60
C GLU A 530 9.34 -19.06 18.12
N PRO A 531 9.81 -19.92 17.20
CA PRO A 531 9.36 -19.89 15.81
C PRO A 531 7.84 -20.02 15.71
N LEU A 532 7.22 -19.30 14.77
CA LEU A 532 5.83 -19.56 14.39
C LEU A 532 5.68 -21.01 13.89
N PRO A 533 4.54 -21.67 14.15
CA PRO A 533 4.24 -22.95 13.55
C PRO A 533 4.26 -22.83 12.02
N ARG A 534 4.76 -23.85 11.32
CA ARG A 534 4.57 -23.94 9.87
C ARG A 534 3.06 -24.09 9.62
N PHE A 535 2.49 -23.18 8.84
CA PHE A 535 1.09 -23.26 8.44
C PHE A 535 0.87 -24.55 7.62
N ALA A 536 0.25 -25.55 8.24
CA ALA A 536 -0.35 -26.66 7.51
C ALA A 536 -1.70 -26.16 6.96
N PRO A 537 -1.98 -26.29 5.65
CA PRO A 537 -3.30 -25.98 5.13
C PRO A 537 -4.32 -26.92 5.75
N ALA A 538 -5.41 -26.35 6.27
CA ALA A 538 -6.62 -27.11 6.58
C ALA A 538 -7.34 -27.44 5.26
N ASP A 539 -6.77 -28.39 4.52
CA ASP A 539 -7.43 -29.30 3.57
C ASP A 539 -6.37 -30.18 2.89
N ASP A 540 -5.84 -31.14 3.66
CA ASP A 540 -5.18 -32.35 3.14
C ASP A 540 -5.50 -33.55 4.06
N ILE A 541 -6.77 -33.62 4.49
CA ILE A 541 -7.33 -34.82 5.13
C ILE A 541 -7.68 -35.80 4.01
N GLY A 542 -6.66 -36.44 3.45
CA GLY A 542 -6.85 -37.47 2.42
C GLY A 542 -7.72 -38.62 2.93
N ASP A 543 -8.50 -39.22 2.03
CA ASP A 543 -9.37 -40.37 2.33
C ASP A 543 -8.57 -41.54 2.92
N GLY A 544 -8.66 -41.69 4.24
CA GLY A 544 -7.88 -42.62 5.05
C GLY A 544 -8.73 -43.36 6.09
N ALA A 545 -10.01 -43.60 5.79
CA ALA A 545 -11.02 -44.04 6.76
C ALA A 545 -11.75 -45.35 6.42
N GLU A 546 -11.19 -46.22 5.58
CA GLU A 546 -11.60 -47.63 5.49
C GLU A 546 -10.62 -48.54 6.25
N GLY A 547 -11.11 -49.32 7.22
CA GLY A 547 -10.27 -50.25 8.00
C GLY A 547 -10.69 -50.51 9.46
N ALA A 548 -11.75 -49.87 9.97
CA ALA A 548 -12.18 -50.02 11.36
C ALA A 548 -12.99 -51.32 11.63
N THR A 549 -12.30 -52.47 11.74
CA THR A 549 -12.92 -53.70 12.26
C THR A 549 -13.04 -53.69 13.79
N ARG A 550 -14.23 -54.08 14.27
CA ARG A 550 -14.50 -54.51 15.67
C ARG A 550 -13.63 -55.73 16.02
N SER A 551 -13.29 -56.09 17.26
CA SER A 551 -13.76 -55.73 18.62
C SER A 551 -12.60 -56.01 19.63
N GLU A 552 -12.61 -55.80 20.95
CA GLU A 552 -13.56 -56.21 22.02
C GLU A 552 -13.46 -55.36 23.31
N VAL A 553 -14.31 -55.69 24.29
CA VAL A 553 -14.52 -54.97 25.56
C VAL A 553 -13.83 -55.67 26.72
N SER A 554 -13.21 -54.91 27.62
CA SER A 554 -13.15 -55.26 29.05
C SER A 554 -13.20 -54.01 29.93
N SER A 555 -13.78 -54.15 31.11
CA SER A 555 -14.04 -53.07 32.08
C SER A 555 -13.24 -53.31 33.38
N PRO A 556 -12.99 -52.27 34.21
CA PRO A 556 -11.93 -52.31 35.22
C PRO A 556 -12.38 -52.81 36.60
N PRO A 557 -11.43 -53.13 37.49
CA PRO A 557 -11.64 -53.15 38.93
C PRO A 557 -11.34 -51.79 39.58
N SER A 558 -12.14 -51.41 40.57
CA SER A 558 -11.79 -50.45 41.64
C SER A 558 -10.93 -51.18 42.71
N SER A 559 -10.43 -50.62 43.82
CA SER A 559 -10.96 -49.63 44.76
C SER A 559 -9.97 -49.42 45.94
N HIS A 560 -10.19 -48.39 46.79
CA HIS A 560 -9.62 -48.21 48.15
C HIS A 560 -8.07 -48.12 48.26
N GLU A 561 -7.43 -47.70 49.36
CA GLU A 561 -7.66 -46.63 50.35
C GLU A 561 -6.30 -46.26 51.00
N GLY A 562 -6.15 -45.08 51.61
CA GLY A 562 -4.94 -44.74 52.38
C GLY A 562 -4.83 -43.27 52.79
N GLN A 563 -4.71 -43.01 54.10
CA GLN A 563 -4.54 -41.67 54.69
C GLN A 563 -3.13 -41.47 55.30
N LEU A 564 -2.91 -40.28 55.90
CA LEU A 564 -1.92 -39.94 56.95
C LEU A 564 -0.49 -39.57 56.48
N SER A 565 -0.19 -38.30 56.20
CA SER A 565 0.16 -37.22 57.17
C SER A 565 1.65 -37.09 57.52
N SER A 566 2.01 -35.91 58.08
CA SER A 566 3.26 -35.56 58.78
C SER A 566 4.50 -35.26 57.92
N ASP A 567 5.42 -34.36 58.32
CA ASP A 567 5.37 -33.13 59.17
C ASP A 567 6.71 -32.37 58.99
N ARG A 568 6.76 -31.07 59.36
CA ARG A 568 7.99 -30.24 59.60
C ARG A 568 8.95 -29.95 58.43
N SER A 569 9.82 -28.93 58.48
CA SER A 569 9.80 -27.62 59.19
C SER A 569 11.01 -26.75 58.79
N SER A 570 10.96 -25.46 59.16
CA SER A 570 12.07 -24.47 59.21
C SER A 570 12.56 -23.84 57.89
N ASN A 571 13.17 -22.65 57.85
CA ASN A 571 13.00 -21.32 58.49
C ASN A 571 14.28 -20.47 58.23
N VAL A 572 14.26 -19.16 58.57
CA VAL A 572 15.37 -18.15 58.53
C VAL A 572 15.52 -17.47 57.15
N ALA A 573 15.20 -16.18 56.89
CA ALA A 573 15.33 -14.86 57.59
C ALA A 573 16.78 -14.30 57.58
N SER A 574 17.11 -13.00 57.41
CA SER A 574 16.43 -11.72 57.09
C SER A 574 17.48 -10.79 56.39
N GLY A 575 17.27 -9.54 55.95
CA GLY A 575 16.21 -8.51 56.07
C GLY A 575 16.36 -7.48 54.92
N ALA A 576 16.10 -6.16 54.95
CA ALA A 576 15.51 -5.16 55.86
C ALA A 576 16.21 -3.78 55.69
N SER A 577 15.72 -2.93 54.74
CA SER A 577 15.57 -1.44 54.81
C SER A 577 16.79 -0.51 55.10
N PRO A 578 16.72 0.85 54.96
CA PRO A 578 15.57 1.73 54.62
C PRO A 578 15.83 2.80 53.51
N THR A 579 14.80 3.64 53.26
CA THR A 579 14.84 4.95 52.55
C THR A 579 15.26 6.09 53.50
N PRO A 580 15.42 7.38 53.08
CA PRO A 580 14.31 8.33 52.75
C PRO A 580 14.74 9.39 51.65
N ASP A 581 14.12 10.53 51.32
CA ASP A 581 12.78 11.16 51.53
C ASP A 581 12.49 12.26 50.47
N LEU A 582 11.23 12.77 50.40
CA LEU A 582 10.77 14.10 49.91
C LEU A 582 11.04 14.50 48.42
N TYR A 583 10.19 15.27 47.73
CA TYR A 583 9.24 16.31 48.16
C TYR A 583 7.78 16.12 47.69
N ARG A 584 6.86 16.83 48.36
CA ARG A 584 5.44 16.98 48.04
C ARG A 584 5.01 18.44 48.27
N LEU A 585 4.08 18.96 47.47
CA LEU A 585 3.34 20.19 47.75
C LEU A 585 1.92 20.08 47.17
N ASP A 586 0.91 20.19 48.03
CA ASP A 586 -0.51 20.13 47.66
C ASP A 586 -1.11 21.55 47.58
N ALA A 587 -2.08 21.77 46.67
CA ALA A 587 -3.02 22.90 46.70
C ALA A 587 -4.33 22.54 45.97
N ALA A 588 -5.46 23.04 46.46
CA ALA A 588 -6.83 22.75 45.99
C ALA A 588 -7.77 23.91 46.43
N PRO A 589 -9.12 23.84 46.31
CA PRO A 589 -10.00 23.11 45.37
C PRO A 589 -11.08 23.99 44.70
N GLY A 590 -11.82 23.42 43.73
CA GLY A 590 -13.28 23.57 43.66
C GLY A 590 -13.89 24.56 42.65
N LEU A 591 -14.88 24.09 41.87
CA LEU A 591 -16.30 24.44 42.06
C LEU A 591 -17.21 23.43 41.33
N GLU A 592 -18.39 23.14 41.89
CA GLU A 592 -19.45 22.38 41.21
C GLU A 592 -20.45 23.32 40.52
N TYR A 593 -21.08 22.87 39.43
CA TYR A 593 -22.40 23.35 39.01
C TYR A 593 -23.17 22.19 38.34
N ALA A 594 -24.48 22.10 38.59
CA ALA A 594 -25.31 20.95 38.21
C ALA A 594 -26.64 21.36 37.54
N SER A 595 -27.23 20.42 36.79
CA SER A 595 -28.50 20.52 36.02
C SER A 595 -28.42 21.45 34.78
N SER A 596 -29.31 21.34 33.78
CA SER A 596 -30.56 20.56 33.69
C SER A 596 -30.74 19.86 32.32
N GLY A 597 -31.51 18.77 32.28
CA GLY A 597 -31.52 17.80 31.17
C GLY A 597 -32.53 18.06 30.02
N LYS A 598 -32.63 17.06 29.12
CA LYS A 598 -33.69 16.93 28.10
C LYS A 598 -34.00 15.45 27.79
N ALA A 599 -35.12 15.21 27.14
CA ALA A 599 -35.79 13.90 26.99
C ALA A 599 -35.23 13.04 25.83
N PRO A 600 -35.50 11.71 25.80
CA PRO A 600 -34.91 10.80 24.83
C PRO A 600 -35.60 10.79 23.45
N VAL A 601 -34.83 10.46 22.43
CA VAL A 601 -35.22 10.16 21.04
C VAL A 601 -34.31 9.02 20.53
N PRO A 602 -34.68 8.24 19.49
CA PRO A 602 -34.47 6.79 19.53
C PRO A 602 -33.05 6.34 19.17
N HIS A 603 -32.66 5.18 19.71
CA HIS A 603 -31.51 4.44 19.19
C HIS A 603 -31.77 3.98 17.74
N LEU A 604 -31.09 4.62 16.79
CA LEU A 604 -30.80 3.99 15.50
C LEU A 604 -29.52 3.16 15.69
N THR A 605 -29.65 1.83 15.75
CA THR A 605 -28.50 0.93 15.84
C THR A 605 -27.82 0.82 14.48
N VAL A 606 -27.01 1.83 14.13
CA VAL A 606 -26.14 1.79 12.94
C VAL A 606 -25.04 0.78 13.21
N GLN A 607 -25.18 -0.42 12.63
CA GLN A 607 -24.09 -1.40 12.63
C GLN A 607 -22.93 -0.86 11.79
N PRO A 608 -21.68 -0.92 12.29
CA PRO A 608 -20.52 -0.49 11.52
C PRO A 608 -20.18 -1.52 10.44
N HIS A 609 -20.78 -1.40 9.25
CA HIS A 609 -20.34 -2.15 8.08
C HIS A 609 -18.97 -1.64 7.61
N VAL A 610 -17.92 -2.28 8.13
CA VAL A 610 -16.53 -2.08 7.72
C VAL A 610 -16.34 -2.63 6.31
N VAL A 611 -16.39 -1.73 5.34
CA VAL A 611 -15.93 -1.94 3.96
C VAL A 611 -15.09 -0.74 3.58
N ASN A 612 -13.83 -0.96 3.18
CA ASN A 612 -13.06 -0.19 2.17
C ASN A 612 -11.56 -0.50 2.27
N LEU A 613 -11.07 -1.35 1.37
CA LEU A 613 -9.70 -1.21 0.87
C LEU A 613 -9.62 0.04 -0.06
N ALA A 614 -8.45 0.59 -0.40
CA ALA A 614 -7.11 0.07 -0.16
C ALA A 614 -6.11 1.13 0.35
N PRO A 615 -5.11 0.72 1.15
CA PRO A 615 -3.84 1.43 1.25
C PRO A 615 -3.10 1.44 -0.10
N ASP A 616 -2.23 2.44 -0.32
CA ASP A 616 -1.42 2.61 -1.54
C ASP A 616 -0.14 1.74 -1.49
N PHE A 617 -0.27 0.49 -1.03
CA PHE A 617 0.77 -0.55 -1.21
C PHE A 617 0.91 -0.90 -2.69
N GLU A 618 1.99 -1.62 -3.03
CA GLU A 618 2.27 -2.11 -4.38
C GLU A 618 1.30 -3.21 -4.85
N SER A 619 0.05 -2.85 -5.11
CA SER A 619 -0.78 -3.57 -6.06
C SER A 619 0.01 -3.68 -7.38
N ALA A 620 0.22 -4.92 -7.83
CA ALA A 620 1.46 -5.25 -8.52
C ALA A 620 1.77 -4.34 -9.73
N THR A 621 3.00 -3.80 -9.76
CA THR A 621 3.38 -2.47 -10.29
C THR A 621 3.27 -2.24 -11.81
N GLY A 622 2.49 -3.05 -12.52
CA GLY A 622 2.15 -2.89 -13.94
C GLY A 622 3.36 -2.82 -14.86
N GLU A 623 4.47 -3.44 -14.49
CA GLU A 623 5.59 -3.61 -15.41
C GLU A 623 5.17 -4.62 -16.46
N VAL A 624 4.93 -4.13 -17.67
CA VAL A 624 4.72 -4.97 -18.83
C VAL A 624 6.08 -5.55 -19.23
N ASN A 625 6.12 -6.84 -19.58
CA ASN A 625 7.32 -7.47 -20.13
C ASN A 625 7.84 -6.61 -21.31
N PRO A 626 9.10 -6.12 -21.30
CA PRO A 626 9.61 -5.28 -22.38
C PRO A 626 9.66 -5.99 -23.75
N GLU A 627 9.51 -7.32 -23.79
CA GLU A 627 9.40 -8.11 -25.02
C GLU A 627 7.95 -8.48 -25.41
N SER A 628 6.95 -8.26 -24.53
CA SER A 628 5.56 -8.60 -24.86
C SER A 628 4.99 -7.57 -25.84
N LYS A 629 4.72 -8.02 -27.07
CA LYS A 629 3.95 -7.24 -28.05
C LYS A 629 2.56 -6.99 -27.51
N LEU A 630 2.02 -5.80 -27.77
CA LEU A 630 0.58 -5.54 -27.62
C LEU A 630 -0.20 -6.61 -28.37
N VAL A 631 -1.14 -7.26 -27.69
CA VAL A 631 -2.06 -8.22 -28.32
C VAL A 631 -2.85 -7.46 -29.40
N PRO A 632 -2.83 -7.89 -30.68
CA PRO A 632 -3.62 -7.24 -31.70
C PRO A 632 -5.11 -7.40 -31.37
N THR A 633 -5.84 -6.30 -31.25
CA THR A 633 -7.30 -6.34 -31.14
C THR A 633 -7.86 -6.93 -32.42
N SER A 634 -8.37 -8.16 -32.34
CA SER A 634 -9.07 -8.80 -33.45
C SER A 634 -10.31 -7.97 -33.79
N LYS A 635 -10.33 -7.37 -34.98
CA LYS A 635 -11.50 -6.66 -35.48
C LYS A 635 -12.71 -7.59 -35.47
N LEU A 636 -13.80 -7.14 -34.84
CA LEU A 636 -15.13 -7.70 -35.11
C LEU A 636 -15.48 -7.34 -36.56
N ASP A 637 -15.36 -8.32 -37.44
CA ASP A 637 -15.53 -8.12 -38.88
C ASP A 637 -17.03 -8.15 -39.23
N THR A 638 -17.64 -6.97 -39.34
CA THR A 638 -19.06 -6.81 -39.65
C THR A 638 -19.32 -7.03 -41.15
N GLY A 639 -19.13 -8.27 -41.61
CA GLY A 639 -19.40 -8.70 -42.98
C GLY A 639 -20.91 -8.73 -43.26
N SER A 640 -21.44 -7.63 -43.80
CA SER A 640 -22.85 -7.55 -44.20
C SER A 640 -23.14 -8.32 -45.49
N ASP A 641 -24.30 -8.99 -45.52
CA ASP A 641 -24.81 -9.68 -46.70
C ASP A 641 -24.85 -8.77 -47.94
N ARG A 642 -24.36 -9.29 -49.08
CA ARG A 642 -24.77 -8.84 -50.41
C ARG A 642 -25.28 -10.03 -51.21
N LYS A 643 -26.58 -10.01 -51.50
CA LYS A 643 -27.17 -10.84 -52.56
C LYS A 643 -26.97 -10.19 -53.92
N GLN A 644 -27.21 -10.99 -54.97
CA GLN A 644 -27.43 -10.54 -56.34
C GLN A 644 -28.58 -9.49 -56.38
N ASP A 645 -28.67 -8.58 -57.36
CA ASP A 645 -28.13 -8.61 -58.73
C ASP A 645 -27.20 -7.42 -59.09
#